data_AF-H0V4K7-F1
#
_entry.id   AF-H0V4K7-F1
#
_cell.length_a   1.000
_cell.length_b   1.000
_cell.length_c   1.000
_cell.angle_alpha   90.00
_cell.angle_beta   90.00
_cell.angle_gamma   90.00
#
_symmetry.space_group_name_H-M   'P 1'
#
loop_
_entity.id
_entity.type
_entity.pdbx_description
1 polymer ?
#
loop_
_entity_poly.entity_id
_entity_poly.type
_entity_poly.pdbx_seq_one_letter_code
_entity_poly.pdbx_strand_id
1 'polypeptide(L)'
;MSECGGRGGGNSSSDDAEDEGGGGGSPAGSGSLTPAPTGESWAGRLRRGLRCASLMARRRPELLCGAVALGCALLLALKFTCSRAKDVIIPAKPPVSFFSSKSPVLDLFQGQLDYAEHIRRDSEVVLLFFYAPWCGQSITVRTEIEQAASQLSDQVLFVAINCWWNQGKCRKQKHFFYFPVIHLYHRSFGPIEYKGPMSAVYIEKFVRRVMKPLLYIPSQSELLDFLSNYEPGVLGYFEFSGLPQPPGYLTFFTSALYSLKKDYLGTVRFGVITNKHLAKLLSLVHSGSVYLHRHFNTSLVFPKEVMNFTAANIYKWASENRETLLQWLQPHGGKSLLLNNELKKGPALFLFIPFNPLAERHPLIDEITEVALEYNNCHRDQVVERLLQHLRQVDVPVSQSLVPEPPSLLPDTSLMAALPCCNTVVLPQGHSFSRTHNICELCVNQTAGGIQPGSVSVPQCSFFQMAAVLHSFYLKKQTFYHMASDSMECSNFLTSYSPFSYYTACCRTVNRGGVSFIDSEQGIFETPGTAFSSLEKCKATTPSHVPHIEENRYLFPEVGMTSTTFTGLSCRTNKTLNIYLLDSNLFWLYAERLGAPSSTHVKEFATIVDVKEESHYILDPKQALMKFTLESFIQNFSILYSPLKRHLIGSDSAQFLSQHLITEVTTDTFWEVILQKQDVLLLYYAQWCGFCPSLNHIFIQLARLLPANTFTVARIDVSQNDLPWEFMVDRLPTILFFPCNRKDLSVKYPEDLPITLPNLLRFILHHSDPAFAPQNVASTPSRGCLQSEAALQQGHISHLEREIQKLRAELSSLHRAQVQVEGQLSSARRDERRLRKQQQALEQQHSLLRQHSEQLQALYTQKARELEELADASENLLTENTWLKILVATMERKLQGQDGAEDPAPLREAHPDHPEPASVPLLPGGTPLPSNASSLLASERKNENRTD
;
A
#
# COMPACT_ATOMS: atom_id res chain seq x y z
N MET A 1 -19.74 1.25 7.45
CA MET A 1 -20.65 0.26 6.83
C MET A 1 -22.09 0.67 7.11
N SER A 2 -22.79 1.09 6.06
CA SER A 2 -24.25 0.99 5.90
C SER A 2 -24.53 1.32 4.42
N GLU A 3 -24.66 0.29 3.61
CA GLU A 3 -25.11 0.39 2.23
C GLU A 3 -26.62 0.68 2.22
N CYS A 4 -27.03 1.71 1.49
CA CYS A 4 -28.41 1.88 1.06
C CYS A 4 -28.48 1.61 -0.44
N GLY A 5 -29.14 0.51 -0.80
CA GLY A 5 -29.40 0.12 -2.17
C GLY A 5 -30.36 1.08 -2.87
N GLY A 6 -29.98 1.49 -4.07
CA GLY A 6 -30.86 2.17 -5.03
C GLY A 6 -31.25 1.21 -6.14
N ARG A 7 -32.49 0.71 -6.09
CA ARG A 7 -33.20 0.13 -7.23
C ARG A 7 -33.45 1.24 -8.26
N GLY A 8 -33.12 0.99 -9.52
CA GLY A 8 -33.50 1.85 -10.65
C GLY A 8 -33.34 1.09 -11.96
N GLY A 9 -34.38 0.36 -12.36
CA GLY A 9 -34.49 -0.26 -13.67
C GLY A 9 -34.76 0.77 -14.76
N GLY A 10 -34.29 0.41 -15.96
CA GLY A 10 -34.31 1.12 -17.25
C GLY A 10 -35.44 2.10 -17.57
N ASN A 11 -35.07 3.13 -18.31
CA ASN A 11 -35.66 3.35 -19.64
C ASN A 11 -34.68 4.13 -20.53
N SER A 12 -34.21 3.44 -21.57
CA SER A 12 -33.55 4.00 -22.74
C SER A 12 -34.61 4.66 -23.63
N SER A 13 -34.48 5.96 -23.87
CA SER A 13 -35.18 6.66 -24.95
C SER A 13 -34.14 7.07 -25.99
N SER A 14 -34.11 6.36 -27.10
CA SER A 14 -33.53 6.80 -28.37
C SER A 14 -34.69 6.94 -29.34
N ASP A 15 -35.07 8.18 -29.62
CA ASP A 15 -35.85 8.55 -30.80
C ASP A 15 -34.87 8.94 -31.90
N ASP A 16 -35.06 8.36 -33.09
CA ASP A 16 -35.01 8.99 -34.41
C ASP A 16 -34.69 7.94 -35.50
N ALA A 17 -35.74 7.36 -36.09
CA ALA A 17 -35.72 6.84 -37.46
C ALA A 17 -37.14 6.86 -38.03
N GLU A 18 -37.21 7.35 -39.27
CA GLU A 18 -38.40 7.77 -40.00
C GLU A 18 -39.33 6.63 -40.47
N ASP A 19 -40.52 7.12 -40.82
CA ASP A 19 -41.77 6.52 -41.29
C ASP A 19 -41.65 5.71 -42.60
N GLU A 20 -42.55 4.73 -42.78
CA GLU A 20 -43.24 4.32 -44.03
C GLU A 20 -43.79 2.86 -43.94
N GLY A 21 -45.12 2.74 -43.90
CA GLY A 21 -45.86 1.89 -44.83
C GLY A 21 -46.17 0.42 -44.51
N GLY A 22 -47.44 0.15 -44.15
CA GLY A 22 -48.25 -0.82 -44.92
C GLY A 22 -48.55 -2.22 -44.36
N GLY A 23 -49.76 -2.38 -43.82
CA GLY A 23 -50.77 -3.31 -44.34
C GLY A 23 -50.74 -4.81 -44.01
N GLY A 24 -51.78 -5.27 -43.29
CA GLY A 24 -52.55 -6.46 -43.72
C GLY A 24 -52.65 -7.67 -42.77
N GLY A 25 -53.88 -8.03 -42.39
CA GLY A 25 -54.33 -9.43 -42.36
C GLY A 25 -54.54 -10.13 -40.99
N SER A 26 -55.76 -10.08 -40.47
CA SER A 26 -56.37 -11.08 -39.55
C SER A 26 -56.68 -12.41 -40.30
N PRO A 27 -57.34 -13.48 -39.75
CA PRO A 27 -57.98 -13.67 -38.43
C PRO A 27 -57.92 -15.10 -37.79
N ALA A 28 -58.66 -15.24 -36.66
CA ALA A 28 -59.27 -16.44 -36.04
C ALA A 28 -58.41 -17.35 -35.13
N GLY A 29 -58.86 -17.82 -33.95
CA GLY A 29 -60.15 -17.67 -33.27
C GLY A 29 -60.23 -18.47 -31.94
N SER A 30 -61.26 -18.12 -31.14
CA SER A 30 -61.89 -18.84 -30.00
C SER A 30 -61.06 -19.11 -28.72
N GLY A 31 -61.55 -18.91 -27.49
CA GLY A 31 -62.83 -18.43 -26.98
C GLY A 31 -62.74 -18.36 -25.44
N SER A 32 -63.23 -17.27 -24.83
CA SER A 32 -63.31 -17.08 -23.38
C SER A 32 -64.77 -16.98 -22.93
N LEU A 33 -65.05 -17.53 -21.74
CA LEU A 33 -66.34 -17.46 -21.05
C LEU A 33 -66.20 -16.55 -19.82
N THR A 34 -66.92 -15.41 -19.86
CA THR A 34 -67.58 -14.64 -18.76
C THR A 34 -66.75 -14.13 -17.56
N PRO A 35 -66.94 -12.86 -17.09
CA PRO A 35 -68.21 -12.43 -16.47
C PRO A 35 -68.69 -10.99 -16.82
N ALA A 36 -69.94 -10.73 -16.43
CA ALA A 36 -70.76 -9.52 -16.57
C ALA A 36 -70.48 -8.46 -15.45
N PRO A 37 -71.25 -7.33 -15.33
CA PRO A 37 -71.24 -6.19 -16.26
C PRO A 37 -71.18 -4.79 -15.56
N THR A 38 -70.73 -3.79 -16.34
CA THR A 38 -71.19 -2.37 -16.46
C THR A 38 -71.35 -1.43 -15.26
N GLY A 39 -70.73 -0.23 -15.35
CA GLY A 39 -71.07 0.96 -14.57
C GLY A 39 -70.64 2.27 -15.25
N GLU A 40 -71.60 3.15 -15.48
CA GLU A 40 -71.64 4.25 -16.47
C GLU A 40 -70.83 5.53 -16.14
N SER A 41 -70.53 6.24 -17.23
CA SER A 41 -69.98 7.59 -17.40
C SER A 41 -70.51 8.67 -16.42
N TRP A 42 -69.56 9.40 -15.82
CA TRP A 42 -69.74 10.57 -14.95
C TRP A 42 -70.41 11.79 -15.63
N ALA A 43 -70.52 11.82 -16.95
CA ALA A 43 -71.07 12.97 -17.68
C ALA A 43 -72.60 13.14 -17.51
N GLY A 44 -73.32 12.09 -17.15
CA GLY A 44 -74.76 12.13 -16.86
C GLY A 44 -75.12 12.70 -15.49
N ARG A 45 -74.20 12.66 -14.51
CA ARG A 45 -74.43 13.13 -13.13
C ARG A 45 -74.30 14.65 -12.99
N LEU A 46 -73.45 15.29 -13.78
CA LEU A 46 -73.26 16.75 -13.76
C LEU A 46 -74.45 17.53 -14.34
N ARG A 47 -75.15 17.01 -15.37
CA ARG A 47 -76.34 17.69 -15.93
C ARG A 47 -77.60 17.59 -15.07
N ARG A 48 -77.71 16.61 -14.15
CA ARG A 48 -78.82 16.54 -13.18
C ARG A 48 -78.57 17.40 -11.93
N GLY A 49 -77.31 17.57 -11.49
CA GLY A 49 -76.97 18.43 -10.34
C GLY A 49 -77.19 19.93 -10.59
N LEU A 50 -76.87 20.41 -11.79
CA LEU A 50 -77.01 21.83 -12.16
C LEU A 50 -78.47 22.30 -12.33
N ARG A 51 -79.43 21.40 -12.62
CA ARG A 51 -80.86 21.76 -12.64
C ARG A 51 -81.46 21.90 -11.23
N CYS A 52 -80.99 21.12 -10.25
CA CYS A 52 -81.42 21.26 -8.85
C CYS A 52 -80.83 22.51 -8.15
N ALA A 53 -79.62 22.94 -8.53
CA ALA A 53 -79.01 24.16 -7.97
C ALA A 53 -79.71 25.45 -8.45
N SER A 54 -80.29 25.47 -9.66
CA SER A 54 -81.02 26.65 -10.16
C SER A 54 -82.38 26.87 -9.48
N LEU A 55 -82.97 25.84 -8.86
CA LEU A 55 -84.24 25.93 -8.13
C LEU A 55 -84.08 26.38 -6.67
N MET A 56 -82.88 26.28 -6.07
CA MET A 56 -82.57 26.87 -4.76
C MET A 56 -82.02 28.31 -4.84
N ALA A 57 -81.72 28.81 -6.05
CA ALA A 57 -81.15 30.13 -6.27
C ALA A 57 -82.15 31.30 -6.18
N ARG A 58 -83.36 31.08 -5.65
CA ARG A 58 -84.41 32.12 -5.55
C ARG A 58 -84.82 32.49 -4.13
N ARG A 59 -84.10 32.04 -3.08
CA ARG A 59 -84.53 32.32 -1.70
C ARG A 59 -83.54 32.99 -0.73
N ARG A 60 -82.23 33.09 -0.95
CA ARG A 60 -81.32 33.87 -0.05
C ARG A 60 -80.05 34.39 -0.76
N PRO A 61 -80.00 35.67 -1.21
CA PRO A 61 -78.84 36.24 -1.92
C PRO A 61 -77.57 36.43 -1.04
N GLU A 62 -77.75 36.54 0.28
CA GLU A 62 -76.66 36.71 1.27
C GLU A 62 -75.67 35.53 1.29
N LEU A 63 -76.18 34.29 1.13
CA LEU A 63 -75.35 33.07 1.17
C LEU A 63 -74.46 32.92 -0.07
N LEU A 64 -74.90 33.46 -1.21
CA LEU A 64 -74.15 33.38 -2.47
C LEU A 64 -73.01 34.40 -2.49
N CYS A 65 -73.24 35.60 -1.94
CA CYS A 65 -72.19 36.60 -1.75
C CYS A 65 -71.13 36.12 -0.75
N GLY A 66 -71.56 35.48 0.35
CA GLY A 66 -70.66 34.85 1.32
C GLY A 66 -69.82 33.72 0.73
N ALA A 67 -70.40 32.86 -0.11
CA ALA A 67 -69.68 31.76 -0.76
C ALA A 67 -68.67 32.25 -1.81
N VAL A 68 -69.00 33.31 -2.56
CA VAL A 68 -68.08 33.92 -3.53
C VAL A 68 -66.95 34.67 -2.80
N ALA A 69 -67.25 35.39 -1.71
CA ALA A 69 -66.25 36.05 -0.89
C ALA A 69 -65.29 35.04 -0.23
N LEU A 70 -65.81 33.93 0.30
CA LEU A 70 -65.01 32.83 0.82
C LEU A 70 -64.17 32.17 -0.27
N GLY A 71 -64.71 31.96 -1.47
CA GLY A 71 -63.97 31.42 -2.61
C GLY A 71 -62.82 32.34 -3.06
N CYS A 72 -63.08 33.65 -3.15
CA CYS A 72 -62.05 34.65 -3.48
C CYS A 72 -61.00 34.77 -2.36
N ALA A 73 -61.41 34.73 -1.10
CA ALA A 73 -60.49 34.71 0.03
C ALA A 73 -59.63 33.44 0.06
N LEU A 74 -60.20 32.27 -0.27
CA LEU A 74 -59.44 31.03 -0.37
C LEU A 74 -58.46 31.04 -1.55
N LEU A 75 -58.86 31.60 -2.70
CA LEU A 75 -58.00 31.74 -3.87
C LEU A 75 -56.87 32.74 -3.65
N LEU A 76 -57.14 33.85 -2.95
CA LEU A 76 -56.11 34.80 -2.53
C LEU A 76 -55.19 34.18 -1.49
N ALA A 77 -55.72 33.44 -0.51
CA ALA A 77 -54.92 32.70 0.46
C ALA A 77 -54.04 31.64 -0.22
N LEU A 78 -54.57 30.89 -1.19
CA LEU A 78 -53.82 29.93 -2.02
C LEU A 78 -52.76 30.61 -2.88
N LYS A 79 -53.07 31.76 -3.49
CA LYS A 79 -52.06 32.55 -4.22
C LYS A 79 -50.97 33.07 -3.28
N PHE A 80 -51.32 33.49 -2.06
CA PHE A 80 -50.37 33.99 -1.08
C PHE A 80 -49.49 32.88 -0.51
N THR A 81 -50.07 31.72 -0.16
CA THR A 81 -49.33 30.55 0.34
C THR A 81 -48.51 29.87 -0.75
N CYS A 82 -49.01 29.77 -1.98
CA CYS A 82 -48.23 29.23 -3.11
C CYS A 82 -47.20 30.22 -3.66
N SER A 83 -47.35 31.54 -3.51
CA SER A 83 -46.30 32.50 -3.90
C SER A 83 -45.08 32.44 -2.98
N ARG A 84 -45.28 32.08 -1.70
CA ARG A 84 -44.18 31.84 -0.74
C ARG A 84 -43.48 30.48 -0.92
N ALA A 85 -44.06 29.57 -1.69
CA ALA A 85 -43.44 28.27 -2.01
C ALA A 85 -42.44 28.35 -3.17
N LYS A 86 -42.21 29.54 -3.76
CA LYS A 86 -41.39 29.68 -4.97
C LYS A 86 -39.88 29.71 -4.74
N ASP A 87 -39.40 29.86 -3.51
CA ASP A 87 -37.97 29.86 -3.19
C ASP A 87 -37.65 29.03 -1.94
N VAL A 88 -37.94 27.72 -1.97
CA VAL A 88 -37.38 26.74 -1.01
C VAL A 88 -36.06 26.16 -1.55
N ILE A 89 -35.33 26.95 -2.34
CA ILE A 89 -33.97 26.61 -2.75
C ILE A 89 -33.06 27.57 -1.99
N ILE A 90 -32.48 27.09 -0.89
CA ILE A 90 -31.41 27.82 -0.21
C ILE A 90 -30.35 28.12 -1.28
N PRO A 91 -30.00 29.40 -1.52
CA PRO A 91 -28.98 29.73 -2.50
C PRO A 91 -27.69 29.00 -2.13
N ALA A 92 -27.07 28.37 -3.13
CA ALA A 92 -25.82 27.66 -2.90
C ALA A 92 -24.81 28.61 -2.24
N LYS A 93 -24.22 28.19 -1.13
CA LYS A 93 -23.18 28.98 -0.45
C LYS A 93 -22.07 29.29 -1.47
N PRO A 94 -21.53 30.52 -1.45
CA PRO A 94 -20.46 30.89 -2.38
C PRO A 94 -19.27 29.93 -2.21
N PRO A 95 -18.58 29.58 -3.30
CA PRO A 95 -17.43 28.69 -3.22
C PRO A 95 -16.30 29.39 -2.47
N VAL A 96 -15.62 28.63 -1.63
CA VAL A 96 -14.42 29.05 -0.89
C VAL A 96 -13.18 28.39 -1.49
N SER A 97 -12.03 29.01 -1.27
CA SER A 97 -10.72 28.49 -1.69
C SER A 97 -10.53 27.06 -1.17
N PHE A 98 -10.32 26.14 -2.10
CA PHE A 98 -9.98 24.76 -1.86
C PHE A 98 -8.51 24.57 -1.57
N PHE A 99 -7.60 25.45 -2.01
CA PHE A 99 -6.20 25.48 -1.56
C PHE A 99 -5.92 26.71 -0.68
N SER A 100 -4.85 26.64 0.12
CA SER A 100 -4.39 27.79 0.91
C SER A 100 -3.73 28.84 0.01
N SER A 101 -3.75 30.11 0.38
CA SER A 101 -3.02 31.17 -0.34
C SER A 101 -1.50 31.01 -0.34
N LYS A 102 -0.96 30.17 0.57
CA LYS A 102 0.46 29.82 0.62
C LYS A 102 0.82 28.61 -0.28
N SER A 103 -0.19 27.96 -0.86
CA SER A 103 0.02 26.78 -1.69
C SER A 103 0.64 27.16 -3.04
N PRO A 104 1.54 26.34 -3.62
CA PRO A 104 2.03 26.55 -4.98
C PRO A 104 0.95 26.30 -6.06
N VAL A 105 -0.23 25.80 -5.67
CA VAL A 105 -1.35 25.51 -6.58
C VAL A 105 -2.24 26.74 -6.73
N LEU A 106 -2.42 27.22 -7.98
CA LEU A 106 -3.34 28.29 -8.30
C LEU A 106 -4.79 27.80 -8.26
N ASP A 107 -5.57 28.22 -7.27
CA ASP A 107 -6.95 27.77 -7.10
C ASP A 107 -7.99 28.74 -7.66
N LEU A 108 -8.68 28.29 -8.71
CA LEU A 108 -9.79 28.96 -9.38
C LEU A 108 -11.12 28.42 -8.87
N PHE A 109 -11.40 28.63 -7.58
CA PHE A 109 -12.57 28.11 -6.86
C PHE A 109 -13.92 28.64 -7.36
N GLN A 110 -13.93 29.74 -8.12
CA GLN A 110 -15.14 30.26 -8.80
C GLN A 110 -15.40 29.59 -10.16
N GLY A 111 -14.56 28.64 -10.58
CA GLY A 111 -14.70 27.94 -11.86
C GLY A 111 -14.37 28.81 -13.08
N GLN A 112 -13.35 29.66 -12.96
CA GLN A 112 -12.88 30.62 -13.99
C GLN A 112 -12.10 29.92 -15.11
N LEU A 113 -12.79 29.12 -15.94
CA LEU A 113 -12.14 28.30 -16.98
C LEU A 113 -11.39 29.13 -18.03
N ASP A 114 -11.90 30.31 -18.41
CA ASP A 114 -11.24 31.15 -19.42
C ASP A 114 -9.85 31.64 -18.97
N TYR A 115 -9.70 31.93 -17.68
CA TYR A 115 -8.42 32.34 -17.11
C TYR A 115 -7.43 31.17 -17.09
N ALA A 116 -7.90 29.97 -16.75
CA ALA A 116 -7.08 28.76 -16.85
C ALA A 116 -6.60 28.50 -18.29
N GLU A 117 -7.47 28.67 -19.29
CA GLU A 117 -7.12 28.51 -20.71
C GLU A 117 -6.14 29.58 -21.19
N HIS A 118 -6.21 30.80 -20.66
CA HIS A 118 -5.26 31.86 -20.97
C HIS A 118 -3.86 31.50 -20.46
N ILE A 119 -3.72 31.19 -19.17
CA ILE A 119 -2.41 30.89 -18.57
C ILE A 119 -1.80 29.61 -19.18
N ARG A 120 -2.65 28.65 -19.56
CA ARG A 120 -2.23 27.43 -20.26
C ARG A 120 -1.48 27.72 -21.57
N ARG A 121 -1.79 28.80 -22.28
CA ARG A 121 -1.10 29.15 -23.54
C ARG A 121 0.29 29.73 -23.31
N ASP A 122 0.49 30.36 -22.16
CA ASP A 122 1.72 31.08 -21.83
C ASP A 122 2.75 30.22 -21.09
N SER A 123 2.30 29.08 -20.54
CA SER A 123 3.14 28.13 -19.80
C SER A 123 3.55 26.93 -20.65
N GLU A 124 4.74 26.37 -20.41
CA GLU A 124 5.24 25.21 -21.17
C GLU A 124 4.51 23.91 -20.83
N VAL A 125 4.31 23.66 -19.53
CA VAL A 125 3.58 22.51 -19.02
C VAL A 125 2.62 22.97 -17.92
N VAL A 126 1.35 22.59 -18.04
CA VAL A 126 0.29 22.96 -17.08
C VAL A 126 -0.53 21.75 -16.67
N LEU A 127 -0.62 21.51 -15.36
CA LEU A 127 -1.52 20.53 -14.77
C LEU A 127 -2.80 21.23 -14.31
N LEU A 128 -3.92 20.84 -14.91
CA LEU A 128 -5.26 21.26 -14.50
C LEU A 128 -5.91 20.16 -13.64
N PHE A 129 -6.18 20.49 -12.38
CA PHE A 129 -6.90 19.67 -11.41
C PHE A 129 -8.35 20.13 -11.30
N PHE A 130 -9.27 19.43 -11.96
CA PHE A 130 -10.69 19.71 -11.88
C PHE A 130 -11.30 18.97 -10.70
N TYR A 131 -11.87 19.71 -9.75
CA TYR A 131 -12.35 19.16 -8.49
C TYR A 131 -13.79 19.56 -8.17
N ALA A 132 -14.38 18.81 -7.24
CA ALA A 132 -15.61 19.16 -6.56
C ALA A 132 -15.36 19.20 -5.05
N PRO A 133 -15.72 20.28 -4.34
CA PRO A 133 -15.31 20.49 -2.95
C PRO A 133 -15.95 19.51 -1.94
N TRP A 134 -17.01 18.79 -2.33
CA TRP A 134 -17.68 17.77 -1.50
C TRP A 134 -17.22 16.35 -1.81
N CYS A 135 -16.44 16.14 -2.89
CA CYS A 135 -16.02 14.81 -3.29
C CYS A 135 -14.89 14.33 -2.36
N GLY A 136 -15.10 13.19 -1.70
CA GLY A 136 -14.10 12.60 -0.79
C GLY A 136 -12.74 12.37 -1.47
N GLN A 137 -12.73 11.85 -2.70
CA GLN A 137 -11.49 11.68 -3.46
C GLN A 137 -10.82 13.02 -3.76
N SER A 138 -11.56 14.06 -4.16
CA SER A 138 -10.96 15.39 -4.40
C SER A 138 -10.31 15.95 -3.13
N ILE A 139 -10.95 15.77 -1.97
CA ILE A 139 -10.43 16.21 -0.67
C ILE A 139 -9.14 15.46 -0.32
N THR A 140 -9.09 14.14 -0.51
CA THR A 140 -7.87 13.34 -0.27
C THR A 140 -6.74 13.74 -1.21
N VAL A 141 -7.03 13.90 -2.51
CA VAL A 141 -6.03 14.19 -3.55
C VAL A 141 -5.46 15.62 -3.44
N ARG A 142 -6.14 16.51 -2.72
CA ARG A 142 -5.67 17.87 -2.47
C ARG A 142 -4.24 17.91 -1.93
N THR A 143 -3.94 17.12 -0.89
CA THR A 143 -2.60 17.11 -0.27
C THR A 143 -1.55 16.52 -1.20
N GLU A 144 -1.93 15.50 -1.96
CA GLU A 144 -1.04 14.85 -2.95
C GLU A 144 -0.68 15.81 -4.10
N ILE A 145 -1.65 16.59 -4.59
CA ILE A 145 -1.42 17.62 -5.61
C ILE A 145 -0.54 18.75 -5.06
N GLU A 146 -0.78 19.19 -3.82
CA GLU A 146 0.05 20.22 -3.17
C GLU A 146 1.50 19.76 -2.97
N GLN A 147 1.70 18.49 -2.62
CA GLN A 147 3.03 17.89 -2.51
C GLN A 147 3.73 17.81 -3.88
N ALA A 148 3.05 17.29 -4.91
CA ALA A 148 3.60 17.24 -6.27
C ALA A 148 3.91 18.64 -6.82
N ALA A 149 3.03 19.62 -6.56
CA ALA A 149 3.24 21.01 -6.93
C ALA A 149 4.45 21.62 -6.22
N SER A 150 4.66 21.30 -4.93
CA SER A 150 5.83 21.79 -4.20
C SER A 150 7.14 21.31 -4.81
N GLN A 151 7.19 20.08 -5.36
CA GLN A 151 8.38 19.51 -5.99
C GLN A 151 8.63 19.99 -7.42
N LEU A 152 7.59 20.45 -8.13
CA LEU A 152 7.65 20.78 -9.56
C LEU A 152 7.24 22.22 -9.89
N SER A 153 7.05 23.08 -8.88
CA SER A 153 6.55 24.46 -9.05
C SER A 153 7.47 25.37 -9.88
N ASP A 154 8.74 25.01 -10.00
CA ASP A 154 9.76 25.69 -10.80
C ASP A 154 9.59 25.45 -12.31
N GLN A 155 9.04 24.29 -12.69
CA GLN A 155 8.95 23.85 -14.09
C GLN A 155 7.51 23.66 -14.60
N VAL A 156 6.55 23.45 -13.71
CA VAL A 156 5.16 23.09 -14.05
C VAL A 156 4.19 23.96 -13.28
N LEU A 157 3.23 24.54 -14.00
CA LEU A 157 2.15 25.29 -13.37
C LEU A 157 1.01 24.36 -12.95
N PHE A 158 0.64 24.40 -11.67
CA PHE A 158 -0.49 23.65 -11.12
C PHE A 158 -1.68 24.58 -10.93
N VAL A 159 -2.81 24.24 -11.55
CA VAL A 159 -4.05 25.01 -11.46
C VAL A 159 -5.19 24.11 -11.03
N ALA A 160 -5.86 24.46 -9.94
CA ALA A 160 -7.06 23.79 -9.47
C ALA A 160 -8.30 24.56 -9.92
N ILE A 161 -9.34 23.87 -10.39
CA ILE A 161 -10.56 24.49 -10.90
C ILE A 161 -11.78 23.79 -10.31
N ASN A 162 -12.61 24.57 -9.61
CA ASN A 162 -13.89 24.07 -9.11
C ASN A 162 -14.89 23.95 -10.27
N CYS A 163 -15.17 22.72 -10.69
CA CYS A 163 -16.12 22.43 -11.77
C CYS A 163 -17.47 21.94 -11.24
N TRP A 164 -17.70 22.05 -9.94
CA TRP A 164 -19.02 21.84 -9.33
C TRP A 164 -19.79 23.15 -9.14
N TRP A 165 -19.14 24.31 -9.18
CA TRP A 165 -19.84 25.59 -9.01
C TRP A 165 -20.79 25.89 -10.17
N ASN A 166 -22.09 26.06 -9.87
CA ASN A 166 -23.15 26.24 -10.86
C ASN A 166 -23.04 27.55 -11.66
N GLN A 167 -22.57 28.63 -11.04
CA GLN A 167 -22.36 29.90 -11.74
C GLN A 167 -21.04 29.92 -12.53
N GLY A 168 -20.10 29.05 -12.17
CA GLY A 168 -18.78 28.94 -12.79
C GLY A 168 -18.84 28.49 -14.26
N LYS A 169 -17.91 28.99 -15.07
CA LYS A 169 -17.82 28.63 -16.49
C LYS A 169 -17.41 27.18 -16.69
N CYS A 170 -16.57 26.62 -15.81
CA CYS A 170 -16.16 25.22 -15.93
C CYS A 170 -17.34 24.26 -15.96
N ARG A 171 -18.27 24.33 -15.00
CA ARG A 171 -19.43 23.44 -14.94
C ARG A 171 -20.37 23.57 -16.14
N LYS A 172 -20.46 24.78 -16.71
CA LYS A 172 -21.30 25.07 -17.89
C LYS A 172 -20.71 24.53 -19.18
N GLN A 173 -19.38 24.46 -19.30
CA GLN A 173 -18.68 24.07 -20.53
C GLN A 173 -18.10 22.65 -20.48
N LYS A 174 -17.80 22.12 -19.29
CA LYS A 174 -17.23 20.80 -19.07
C LYS A 174 -18.21 19.95 -18.25
N HIS A 175 -18.55 18.78 -18.78
CA HIS A 175 -19.45 17.83 -18.12
C HIS A 175 -18.64 16.61 -17.66
N PHE A 176 -18.05 16.71 -16.48
CA PHE A 176 -17.37 15.58 -15.85
C PHE A 176 -18.37 14.70 -15.09
N PHE A 177 -18.27 13.39 -15.27
CA PHE A 177 -19.11 12.40 -14.57
C PHE A 177 -18.56 12.00 -13.20
N TYR A 178 -17.25 12.17 -12.99
CA TYR A 178 -16.55 11.87 -11.75
C TYR A 178 -15.59 13.01 -11.39
N PHE A 179 -15.20 13.06 -10.12
CA PHE A 179 -14.18 13.95 -9.60
C PHE A 179 -13.25 13.17 -8.68
N PRO A 180 -11.96 13.50 -8.62
CA PRO A 180 -11.30 14.54 -9.42
C PRO A 180 -10.98 14.09 -10.86
N VAL A 181 -10.71 15.06 -11.74
CA VAL A 181 -10.14 14.82 -13.08
C VAL A 181 -8.86 15.63 -13.21
N ILE A 182 -7.76 14.98 -13.60
CA ILE A 182 -6.45 15.62 -13.79
C ILE A 182 -6.11 15.59 -15.27
N HIS A 183 -5.95 16.78 -15.86
CA HIS A 183 -5.44 16.93 -17.22
C HIS A 183 -4.09 17.61 -17.21
N LEU A 184 -3.14 17.04 -17.92
CA LEU A 184 -1.85 17.65 -18.19
C LEU A 184 -1.81 18.18 -19.62
N TYR A 185 -1.26 19.37 -19.79
CA TYR A 185 -1.08 20.00 -21.08
C TYR A 185 0.40 20.31 -21.27
N HIS A 186 0.92 19.89 -22.41
CA HIS A 186 2.17 20.39 -22.97
C HIS A 186 1.84 21.54 -23.92
N ARG A 187 2.71 22.53 -24.07
CA ARG A 187 2.50 23.73 -24.90
C ARG A 187 1.98 23.41 -26.30
N SER A 188 2.52 22.37 -26.93
CA SER A 188 2.16 21.92 -28.28
C SER A 188 1.12 20.79 -28.32
N PHE A 189 0.72 20.22 -27.18
CA PHE A 189 -0.11 19.02 -27.15
C PHE A 189 -0.94 18.87 -25.86
N GLY A 190 -2.22 18.53 -26.00
CA GLY A 190 -3.08 18.23 -24.86
C GLY A 190 -4.56 18.27 -25.25
N PRO A 191 -5.49 17.94 -24.34
CA PRO A 191 -5.25 17.41 -22.98
C PRO A 191 -4.72 15.96 -23.00
N ILE A 192 -3.91 15.65 -22.00
CA ILE A 192 -3.52 14.28 -21.60
C ILE A 192 -4.16 14.01 -20.24
N GLU A 193 -5.12 13.09 -20.20
CA GLU A 193 -5.84 12.75 -18.96
C GLU A 193 -5.03 11.73 -18.13
N TYR A 194 -4.84 12.02 -16.85
CA TYR A 194 -4.21 11.09 -15.92
C TYR A 194 -5.27 10.17 -15.28
N LYS A 195 -5.09 8.85 -15.44
CA LYS A 195 -6.01 7.82 -14.92
C LYS A 195 -5.35 6.88 -13.91
N GLY A 196 -4.16 7.23 -13.41
CA GLY A 196 -3.40 6.41 -12.49
C GLY A 196 -3.76 6.61 -11.01
N PRO A 197 -2.98 5.99 -10.11
CA PRO A 197 -3.13 6.15 -8.67
C PRO A 197 -3.01 7.61 -8.25
N MET A 198 -3.90 8.07 -7.37
CA MET A 198 -3.94 9.48 -6.96
C MET A 198 -2.96 9.79 -5.82
N SER A 199 -1.69 9.45 -6.02
CA SER A 199 -0.58 9.72 -5.10
C SER A 199 0.42 10.69 -5.73
N ALA A 200 1.03 11.55 -4.92
CA ALA A 200 1.99 12.57 -5.32
C ALA A 200 3.12 11.98 -6.17
N VAL A 201 3.69 10.85 -5.73
CA VAL A 201 4.82 10.17 -6.39
C VAL A 201 4.47 9.70 -7.81
N TYR A 202 3.25 9.19 -7.98
CA TYR A 202 2.75 8.73 -9.28
C TYR A 202 2.39 9.88 -10.21
N ILE A 203 1.73 10.92 -9.67
CA ILE A 203 1.41 12.15 -10.41
C ILE A 203 2.70 12.83 -10.88
N GLU A 204 3.69 12.94 -9.99
CA GLU A 204 5.00 13.52 -10.30
C GLU A 204 5.70 12.73 -11.43
N LYS A 205 5.76 11.40 -11.34
CA LYS A 205 6.33 10.58 -12.43
C LYS A 205 5.63 10.83 -13.76
N PHE A 206 4.30 10.86 -13.75
CA PHE A 206 3.52 11.12 -14.95
C PHE A 206 3.82 12.50 -15.54
N VAL A 207 3.90 13.54 -14.70
CA VAL A 207 4.27 14.89 -15.11
C VAL A 207 5.67 14.91 -15.72
N ARG A 208 6.66 14.30 -15.06
CA ARG A 208 8.04 14.18 -15.58
C ARG A 208 8.10 13.47 -16.93
N ARG A 209 7.29 12.42 -17.14
CA ARG A 209 7.19 11.71 -18.43
C ARG A 209 6.61 12.58 -19.54
N VAL A 210 5.64 13.44 -19.24
CA VAL A 210 5.10 14.38 -20.25
C VAL A 210 6.06 15.56 -20.51
N MET A 211 6.82 16.00 -19.51
CA MET A 211 7.87 17.01 -19.69
C MET A 211 9.01 16.49 -20.57
N LYS A 212 9.43 15.24 -20.37
CA LYS A 212 10.52 14.60 -21.10
C LYS A 212 10.06 13.27 -21.71
N PRO A 213 9.23 13.31 -22.78
CA PRO A 213 8.65 12.10 -23.37
C PRO A 213 9.63 11.32 -24.25
N LEU A 214 10.76 11.92 -24.62
CA LEU A 214 11.84 11.29 -25.39
C LEU A 214 13.09 11.16 -24.52
N LEU A 215 13.67 9.96 -24.50
CA LEU A 215 14.97 9.68 -23.88
C LEU A 215 16.08 9.86 -24.90
N TYR A 216 17.05 10.70 -24.59
CA TYR A 216 18.21 10.89 -25.46
C TYR A 216 19.23 9.77 -25.24
N ILE A 217 19.75 9.18 -26.31
CA ILE A 217 20.71 8.08 -26.23
C ILE A 217 22.04 8.51 -26.89
N PRO A 218 23.01 8.99 -26.10
CA PRO A 218 24.31 9.47 -26.58
C PRO A 218 25.32 8.34 -26.80
N SER A 219 25.20 7.24 -26.05
CA SER A 219 26.25 6.23 -25.87
C SER A 219 25.75 4.81 -26.12
N GLN A 220 26.69 3.87 -26.33
CA GLN A 220 26.35 2.46 -26.52
C GLN A 220 25.82 1.81 -25.23
N SER A 221 26.34 2.20 -24.06
CA SER A 221 25.83 1.70 -22.78
C SER A 221 24.39 2.12 -22.54
N GLU A 222 24.04 3.39 -22.79
CA GLU A 222 22.66 3.87 -22.65
C GLU A 222 21.72 3.24 -23.68
N LEU A 223 22.23 2.89 -24.86
CA LEU A 223 21.47 2.10 -25.82
C LEU A 223 21.16 0.71 -25.27
N LEU A 224 22.16 0.02 -24.69
CA LEU A 224 21.95 -1.29 -24.08
C LEU A 224 21.00 -1.22 -22.89
N ASP A 225 21.12 -0.20 -22.03
CA ASP A 225 20.17 0.08 -20.93
C ASP A 225 18.74 0.31 -21.43
N PHE A 226 18.58 0.96 -22.58
CA PHE A 226 17.27 1.19 -23.18
C PHE A 226 16.67 -0.11 -23.73
N LEU A 227 17.49 -0.96 -24.37
CA LEU A 227 17.06 -2.21 -24.99
C LEU A 227 16.86 -3.33 -23.98
N SER A 228 17.59 -3.36 -22.86
CA SER A 228 17.46 -4.38 -21.81
C SER A 228 16.24 -4.17 -20.91
N ASN A 229 15.55 -3.03 -21.05
CA ASN A 229 14.42 -2.69 -20.20
C ASN A 229 13.18 -3.52 -20.55
N TYR A 230 12.44 -3.94 -19.52
CA TYR A 230 11.22 -4.73 -19.71
C TYR A 230 10.10 -3.98 -20.45
N GLU A 231 10.06 -2.64 -20.39
CA GLU A 231 9.09 -1.84 -21.16
C GLU A 231 9.51 -1.80 -22.64
N PRO A 232 8.61 -2.08 -23.61
CA PRO A 232 8.94 -2.03 -25.03
C PRO A 232 9.44 -0.63 -25.46
N GLY A 233 10.52 -0.63 -26.22
CA GLY A 233 11.22 0.59 -26.64
C GLY A 233 11.06 0.92 -28.13
N VAL A 234 10.74 2.18 -28.43
CA VAL A 234 10.71 2.74 -29.79
C VAL A 234 11.82 3.78 -29.94
N LEU A 235 12.71 3.57 -30.91
CA LEU A 235 13.88 4.42 -31.16
C LEU A 235 13.75 5.17 -32.47
N GLY A 236 13.90 6.49 -32.44
CA GLY A 236 14.01 7.31 -33.64
C GLY A 236 15.44 7.76 -33.88
N TYR A 237 15.97 7.56 -35.09
CA TYR A 237 17.27 8.12 -35.48
C TYR A 237 17.08 9.47 -36.17
N PHE A 238 17.66 10.54 -35.62
CA PHE A 238 17.58 11.88 -36.18
C PHE A 238 18.94 12.59 -36.10
N GLU A 239 19.50 12.95 -37.25
CA GLU A 239 20.78 13.67 -37.33
C GLU A 239 20.54 15.19 -37.17
N PHE A 240 21.10 15.78 -36.11
CA PHE A 240 21.00 17.21 -35.83
C PHE A 240 22.25 17.92 -36.38
N SER A 241 22.15 18.42 -37.62
CA SER A 241 23.23 19.18 -38.28
C SER A 241 23.08 20.71 -38.16
N GLY A 242 22.04 21.20 -37.49
CA GLY A 242 21.77 22.62 -37.26
C GLY A 242 20.29 22.91 -36.98
N LEU A 243 19.92 24.19 -36.93
CA LEU A 243 18.52 24.65 -37.03
C LEU A 243 18.18 24.83 -38.52
N PRO A 244 16.98 24.43 -38.99
CA PRO A 244 15.84 23.87 -38.25
C PRO A 244 16.04 22.39 -37.85
N GLN A 245 15.23 21.95 -36.87
CA GLN A 245 15.21 20.54 -36.44
C GLN A 245 14.97 19.58 -37.62
N PRO A 246 15.52 18.36 -37.56
CA PRO A 246 15.41 17.41 -38.66
C PRO A 246 13.96 17.04 -38.98
N PRO A 247 13.61 16.84 -40.26
CA PRO A 247 12.24 16.56 -40.66
C PRO A 247 11.73 15.28 -40.00
N GLY A 248 10.51 15.33 -39.46
CA GLY A 248 9.88 14.21 -38.75
C GLY A 248 10.20 14.12 -37.25
N TYR A 249 11.21 14.83 -36.74
CA TYR A 249 11.51 14.81 -35.31
C TYR A 249 10.33 15.28 -34.44
N LEU A 250 9.70 16.41 -34.81
CA LEU A 250 8.52 16.93 -34.10
C LEU A 250 7.33 15.96 -34.14
N THR A 251 7.15 15.24 -35.25
CA THR A 251 6.12 14.22 -35.38
C THR A 251 6.40 13.04 -34.45
N PHE A 252 7.66 12.63 -34.35
CA PHE A 252 8.09 11.57 -33.44
C PHE A 252 7.95 12.00 -31.97
N PHE A 253 8.35 13.22 -31.62
CA PHE A 253 8.10 13.80 -30.29
C PHE A 253 6.61 13.83 -29.95
N THR A 254 5.77 14.27 -30.90
CA THR A 254 4.32 14.28 -30.73
C THR A 254 3.77 12.86 -30.60
N SER A 255 4.39 11.85 -31.23
CA SER A 255 3.99 10.43 -31.09
C SER A 255 4.21 9.90 -29.67
N ALA A 256 5.28 10.32 -29.01
CA ALA A 256 5.54 9.97 -27.61
C ALA A 256 4.50 10.61 -26.66
N LEU A 257 4.14 11.87 -26.87
CA LEU A 257 3.05 12.52 -26.12
C LEU A 257 1.67 11.91 -26.43
N TYR A 258 1.44 11.52 -27.70
CA TYR A 258 0.23 10.82 -28.11
C TYR A 258 0.11 9.44 -27.45
N SER A 259 1.23 8.74 -27.29
CA SER A 259 1.31 7.50 -26.52
C SER A 259 0.80 7.69 -25.10
N LEU A 260 1.32 8.70 -24.38
CA LEU A 260 0.89 9.03 -23.01
C LEU A 260 -0.59 9.44 -22.91
N LYS A 261 -1.17 10.01 -23.97
CA LYS A 261 -2.61 10.32 -24.04
C LYS A 261 -3.48 9.09 -24.18
N LYS A 262 -3.01 8.07 -24.88
CA LYS A 262 -3.75 6.81 -25.07
C LYS A 262 -3.49 5.82 -23.95
N ASP A 263 -2.29 5.82 -23.41
CA ASP A 263 -1.83 4.99 -22.33
C ASP A 263 -1.04 5.82 -21.31
N TYR A 264 -1.71 6.20 -20.22
CA TYR A 264 -1.12 7.01 -19.16
C TYR A 264 0.01 6.29 -18.40
N LEU A 265 0.04 4.94 -18.45
CA LEU A 265 1.11 4.15 -17.85
C LEU A 265 2.40 4.25 -18.64
N GLY A 266 2.36 4.79 -19.86
CA GLY A 266 3.53 4.93 -20.71
C GLY A 266 4.24 3.60 -20.96
N THR A 267 3.48 2.55 -21.28
CA THR A 267 4.04 1.19 -21.49
C THR A 267 5.06 1.14 -22.61
N VAL A 268 5.01 2.07 -23.57
CA VAL A 268 5.98 2.18 -24.66
C VAL A 268 6.90 3.37 -24.40
N ARG A 269 8.20 3.09 -24.28
CA ARG A 269 9.24 4.11 -24.11
C ARG A 269 9.68 4.63 -25.48
N PHE A 270 9.90 5.94 -25.57
CA PHE A 270 10.42 6.57 -26.78
C PHE A 270 11.83 7.09 -26.54
N GLY A 271 12.76 6.71 -27.40
CA GLY A 271 14.15 7.17 -27.37
C GLY A 271 14.58 7.78 -28.70
N VAL A 272 15.57 8.66 -28.65
CA VAL A 272 16.16 9.30 -29.83
C VAL A 272 17.66 9.06 -29.85
N ILE A 273 18.12 8.55 -30.98
CA ILE A 273 19.52 8.42 -31.32
C ILE A 273 19.88 9.57 -32.26
N THR A 274 20.96 10.26 -31.96
CA THR A 274 21.50 11.35 -32.80
C THR A 274 22.82 10.97 -33.46
N ASN A 275 23.57 10.05 -32.85
CA ASN A 275 24.84 9.59 -33.38
C ASN A 275 24.62 8.53 -34.47
N LYS A 276 25.13 8.82 -35.68
CA LYS A 276 25.08 7.92 -36.84
C LYS A 276 25.76 6.58 -36.61
N HIS A 277 26.87 6.55 -35.87
CA HIS A 277 27.59 5.32 -35.56
C HIS A 277 26.76 4.40 -34.65
N LEU A 278 26.04 4.99 -33.70
CA LEU A 278 25.14 4.28 -32.80
C LEU A 278 23.92 3.75 -33.55
N ALA A 279 23.31 4.55 -34.42
CA ALA A 279 22.18 4.16 -35.25
C ALA A 279 22.52 2.96 -36.16
N LYS A 280 23.75 2.91 -36.69
CA LYS A 280 24.22 1.81 -37.54
C LYS A 280 24.24 0.46 -36.81
N LEU A 281 24.42 0.42 -35.49
CA LEU A 281 24.35 -0.82 -34.71
C LEU A 281 22.97 -1.47 -34.76
N LEU A 282 21.92 -0.66 -34.90
CA LEU A 282 20.53 -1.11 -35.08
C LEU A 282 20.13 -1.21 -36.56
N SER A 283 21.10 -1.20 -37.47
CA SER A 283 20.87 -1.16 -38.93
C SER A 283 20.03 0.05 -39.39
N LEU A 284 20.01 1.15 -38.61
CA LEU A 284 19.37 2.41 -38.98
C LEU A 284 20.34 3.28 -39.77
N VAL A 285 20.10 3.39 -41.09
CA VAL A 285 21.00 4.12 -42.01
C VAL A 285 20.49 5.54 -42.30
N HIS A 286 19.17 5.72 -42.38
CA HIS A 286 18.55 6.97 -42.81
C HIS A 286 18.01 7.79 -41.64
N SER A 287 18.30 9.10 -41.61
CA SER A 287 17.69 10.03 -40.66
C SER A 287 16.16 10.04 -40.81
N GLY A 288 15.46 10.11 -39.68
CA GLY A 288 14.01 9.97 -39.57
C GLY A 288 13.49 8.55 -39.52
N SER A 289 14.35 7.52 -39.48
CA SER A 289 13.91 6.13 -39.34
C SER A 289 13.47 5.84 -37.90
N VAL A 290 12.43 5.02 -37.75
CA VAL A 290 11.88 4.62 -36.44
C VAL A 290 11.98 3.11 -36.31
N TYR A 291 12.49 2.64 -35.18
CA TYR A 291 12.78 1.26 -34.84
C TYR A 291 11.97 0.85 -33.62
N LEU A 292 11.34 -0.32 -33.65
CA LEU A 292 10.67 -0.94 -32.52
C LEU A 292 11.52 -2.12 -32.05
N HIS A 293 12.03 -2.01 -30.83
CA HIS A 293 12.76 -3.09 -30.20
C HIS A 293 11.80 -4.21 -29.77
N ARG A 294 12.24 -5.45 -29.99
CA ARG A 294 11.56 -6.69 -29.66
C ARG A 294 12.63 -7.66 -29.16
N HIS A 295 12.37 -8.31 -28.03
CA HIS A 295 13.36 -9.12 -27.32
C HIS A 295 13.50 -10.50 -27.97
N PHE A 296 12.39 -11.10 -28.41
CA PHE A 296 12.41 -12.48 -28.95
C PHE A 296 12.03 -12.55 -30.43
N ASN A 297 11.16 -11.67 -30.93
CA ASN A 297 10.92 -11.58 -32.37
C ASN A 297 11.88 -10.62 -33.05
N THR A 298 11.93 -10.70 -34.38
CA THR A 298 12.69 -9.78 -35.22
C THR A 298 12.28 -8.34 -34.94
N SER A 299 13.21 -7.46 -34.58
CA SER A 299 12.89 -6.05 -34.40
C SER A 299 12.39 -5.42 -35.71
N LEU A 300 11.51 -4.43 -35.63
CA LEU A 300 10.86 -3.83 -36.80
C LEU A 300 11.30 -2.41 -37.04
N VAL A 301 11.32 -2.02 -38.31
CA VAL A 301 11.47 -0.61 -38.74
C VAL A 301 10.11 -0.13 -39.25
N PHE A 302 9.74 1.11 -38.92
CA PHE A 302 8.47 1.69 -39.32
C PHE A 302 8.39 1.78 -40.87
N PRO A 303 7.38 1.16 -41.50
CA PRO A 303 7.27 1.10 -42.96
C PRO A 303 6.70 2.42 -43.50
N LYS A 304 7.58 3.34 -43.90
CA LYS A 304 7.20 4.66 -44.44
C LYS A 304 6.53 4.57 -45.81
N GLU A 305 6.77 3.49 -46.54
CA GLU A 305 6.25 3.24 -47.88
C GLU A 305 4.76 2.88 -47.85
N VAL A 306 4.32 2.25 -46.75
CA VAL A 306 2.95 1.75 -46.58
C VAL A 306 2.13 2.65 -45.65
N MET A 307 2.77 3.25 -44.64
CA MET A 307 2.09 4.08 -43.64
C MET A 307 2.61 5.51 -43.60
N ASN A 308 1.67 6.46 -43.57
CA ASN A 308 1.99 7.87 -43.41
C ASN A 308 2.69 8.12 -42.07
N PHE A 309 3.78 8.87 -42.12
CA PHE A 309 4.57 9.26 -40.95
C PHE A 309 3.83 10.31 -40.11
N THR A 310 2.91 9.84 -39.25
CA THR A 310 2.11 10.68 -38.35
C THR A 310 2.20 10.16 -36.92
N ALA A 311 1.97 11.05 -35.94
CA ALA A 311 2.07 10.69 -34.52
C ALA A 311 1.12 9.54 -34.13
N ALA A 312 -0.11 9.55 -34.65
CA ALA A 312 -1.10 8.51 -34.39
C ALA A 312 -0.71 7.17 -35.02
N ASN A 313 -0.17 7.17 -36.24
CA ASN A 313 0.23 5.94 -36.93
C ASN A 313 1.46 5.30 -36.29
N ILE A 314 2.46 6.10 -35.88
CA ILE A 314 3.66 5.59 -35.20
C ILE A 314 3.26 4.89 -33.89
N TYR A 315 2.43 5.54 -33.07
CA TYR A 315 1.93 4.93 -31.84
C TYR A 315 1.10 3.68 -32.11
N LYS A 316 0.17 3.73 -33.07
CA LYS A 316 -0.67 2.58 -33.43
C LYS A 316 0.18 1.38 -33.85
N TRP A 317 1.13 1.58 -34.76
CA TRP A 317 2.06 0.56 -35.20
C TRP A 317 2.89 -0.01 -34.05
N ALA A 318 3.45 0.85 -33.19
CA ALA A 318 4.23 0.41 -32.04
C ALA A 318 3.38 -0.40 -31.04
N SER A 319 2.16 0.05 -30.76
CA SER A 319 1.23 -0.58 -29.83
C SER A 319 0.74 -1.95 -30.31
N GLU A 320 0.47 -2.09 -31.62
CA GLU A 320 0.01 -3.35 -32.22
C GLU A 320 1.12 -4.40 -32.34
N ASN A 321 2.37 -3.96 -32.51
CA ASN A 321 3.52 -4.86 -32.73
C ASN A 321 4.39 -5.07 -31.48
N ARG A 322 4.03 -4.49 -30.33
CA ARG A 322 4.80 -4.60 -29.09
C ARG A 322 4.80 -6.02 -28.54
N GLU A 323 5.90 -6.38 -27.92
CA GLU A 323 6.01 -7.58 -27.10
C GLU A 323 5.80 -7.22 -25.64
N THR A 324 5.12 -8.10 -24.90
CA THR A 324 4.91 -7.95 -23.46
C THR A 324 5.73 -9.01 -22.74
N LEU A 325 6.88 -8.61 -22.20
CA LEU A 325 7.73 -9.46 -21.36
C LEU A 325 7.20 -9.49 -19.93
N LEU A 326 7.05 -8.31 -19.33
CA LEU A 326 6.46 -8.08 -18.02
C LEU A 326 5.34 -7.04 -18.17
N GLN A 327 4.23 -7.21 -17.45
CA GLN A 327 3.12 -6.25 -17.50
C GLN A 327 2.71 -5.81 -16.09
N TRP A 328 2.69 -4.49 -15.87
CA TRP A 328 2.11 -3.90 -14.68
C TRP A 328 0.59 -3.97 -14.74
N LEU A 329 -0.03 -4.49 -13.68
CA LEU A 329 -1.48 -4.53 -13.52
C LEU A 329 -1.92 -3.56 -12.43
N GLN A 330 -2.99 -2.81 -12.72
CA GLN A 330 -3.68 -1.95 -11.77
C GLN A 330 -5.14 -2.38 -11.68
N PRO A 331 -5.46 -3.44 -10.92
CA PRO A 331 -6.83 -3.94 -10.82
C PRO A 331 -7.74 -2.92 -10.12
N HIS A 332 -8.93 -2.70 -10.67
CA HIS A 332 -9.89 -1.77 -10.09
C HIS A 332 -10.74 -2.43 -9.00
N GLY A 333 -10.85 -1.78 -7.84
CA GLY A 333 -11.83 -2.12 -6.81
C GLY A 333 -11.63 -3.52 -6.22
N GLY A 334 -12.71 -4.27 -5.99
CA GLY A 334 -12.66 -5.69 -5.58
C GLY A 334 -13.07 -6.69 -6.67
N LYS A 335 -13.65 -6.21 -7.78
CA LYS A 335 -13.99 -7.01 -8.98
C LYS A 335 -13.34 -6.35 -10.19
N SER A 336 -12.33 -7.02 -10.76
CA SER A 336 -11.52 -6.46 -11.85
C SER A 336 -11.75 -7.23 -13.14
N LEU A 337 -12.42 -6.60 -14.12
CA LEU A 337 -12.53 -7.14 -15.48
C LEU A 337 -11.16 -7.30 -16.14
N LEU A 338 -10.22 -6.39 -15.82
CA LEU A 338 -8.84 -6.44 -16.29
C LEU A 338 -8.17 -7.73 -15.82
N LEU A 339 -8.24 -8.03 -14.52
CA LEU A 339 -7.62 -9.25 -13.96
C LEU A 339 -8.26 -10.52 -14.56
N ASN A 340 -9.59 -10.55 -14.69
CA ASN A 340 -10.30 -11.67 -15.30
C ASN A 340 -9.90 -11.91 -16.77
N ASN A 341 -9.70 -10.84 -17.55
CA ASN A 341 -9.27 -10.96 -18.94
C ASN A 341 -7.83 -11.47 -19.05
N GLU A 342 -6.94 -11.07 -18.15
CA GLU A 342 -5.55 -11.53 -18.10
C GLU A 342 -5.46 -13.00 -17.65
N LEU A 343 -6.22 -13.39 -16.62
CA LEU A 343 -6.27 -14.77 -16.12
C LEU A 343 -6.86 -15.77 -17.13
N LYS A 344 -7.72 -15.30 -18.04
CA LYS A 344 -8.25 -16.14 -19.13
C LYS A 344 -7.20 -16.50 -20.18
N LYS A 345 -6.07 -15.79 -20.25
CA LYS A 345 -4.99 -16.08 -21.21
C LYS A 345 -4.19 -17.33 -20.85
N GLY A 346 -4.28 -17.79 -19.61
CA GLY A 346 -3.56 -18.97 -19.12
C GLY A 346 -3.00 -18.76 -17.70
N PRO A 347 -2.13 -19.66 -17.24
CA PRO A 347 -1.47 -19.54 -15.94
C PRO A 347 -0.75 -18.20 -15.78
N ALA A 348 -0.94 -17.56 -14.63
CA ALA A 348 -0.42 -16.23 -14.35
C ALA A 348 0.44 -16.23 -13.09
N LEU A 349 1.68 -15.77 -13.22
CA LEU A 349 2.56 -15.46 -12.11
C LEU A 349 2.35 -13.99 -11.70
N PHE A 350 1.83 -13.75 -10.51
CA PHE A 350 1.72 -12.43 -9.91
C PHE A 350 2.87 -12.17 -8.96
N LEU A 351 3.57 -11.06 -9.20
CA LEU A 351 4.67 -10.57 -8.37
C LEU A 351 4.25 -9.25 -7.75
N PHE A 352 4.06 -9.26 -6.43
CA PHE A 352 3.79 -8.09 -5.64
C PHE A 352 5.11 -7.56 -5.08
N ILE A 353 5.50 -6.38 -5.54
CA ILE A 353 6.78 -5.77 -5.16
C ILE A 353 6.56 -4.31 -4.71
N PRO A 354 7.30 -3.83 -3.70
CA PRO A 354 7.21 -2.43 -3.30
C PRO A 354 7.79 -1.56 -4.41
N PHE A 355 6.94 -0.77 -5.06
CA PHE A 355 7.36 0.03 -6.20
C PHE A 355 7.45 1.51 -5.84
N ASN A 356 8.60 2.12 -6.13
CA ASN A 356 8.76 3.57 -6.09
C ASN A 356 8.83 4.14 -7.53
N PRO A 357 7.76 4.77 -8.04
CA PRO A 357 7.72 5.29 -9.39
C PRO A 357 8.87 6.25 -9.74
N LEU A 358 9.40 7.01 -8.77
CA LEU A 358 10.41 8.04 -8.99
C LEU A 358 11.85 7.52 -8.93
N ALA A 359 12.08 6.28 -8.51
CA ALA A 359 13.42 5.73 -8.48
C ALA A 359 13.95 5.53 -9.91
N GLU A 360 15.25 5.78 -10.12
CA GLU A 360 15.89 5.64 -11.43
C GLU A 360 16.10 4.17 -11.82
N ARG A 361 16.33 3.30 -10.83
CA ARG A 361 16.57 1.86 -10.99
C ARG A 361 15.87 1.05 -9.92
N HIS A 362 15.55 -0.20 -10.27
CA HIS A 362 14.85 -1.14 -9.42
C HIS A 362 15.52 -2.53 -9.51
N PRO A 363 16.53 -2.81 -8.66
CA PRO A 363 17.32 -4.05 -8.75
C PRO A 363 16.47 -5.33 -8.79
N LEU A 364 15.43 -5.41 -7.96
CA LEU A 364 14.50 -6.55 -7.96
C LEU A 364 13.76 -6.72 -9.30
N ILE A 365 13.38 -5.62 -9.96
CA ILE A 365 12.73 -5.69 -11.28
C ILE A 365 13.75 -6.10 -12.34
N ASP A 366 14.99 -5.65 -12.23
CA ASP A 366 16.08 -6.03 -13.14
C ASP A 366 16.36 -7.54 -13.02
N GLU A 367 16.41 -8.10 -11.80
CA GLU A 367 16.48 -9.54 -11.55
C GLU A 367 15.29 -10.31 -12.12
N ILE A 368 14.06 -9.82 -11.89
CA ILE A 368 12.84 -10.44 -12.46
C ILE A 368 12.86 -10.38 -13.98
N THR A 369 13.36 -9.30 -14.56
CA THR A 369 13.53 -9.13 -16.01
C THR A 369 14.53 -10.14 -16.55
N GLU A 370 15.63 -10.37 -15.85
CA GLU A 370 16.60 -11.41 -16.19
C GLU A 370 15.93 -12.80 -16.21
N VAL A 371 15.19 -13.17 -15.17
CA VAL A 371 14.44 -14.43 -15.09
C VAL A 371 13.46 -14.56 -16.26
N ALA A 372 12.73 -13.49 -16.57
CA ALA A 372 11.75 -13.49 -17.67
C ALA A 372 12.42 -13.63 -19.05
N LEU A 373 13.58 -12.99 -19.25
CA LEU A 373 14.39 -13.13 -20.47
C LEU A 373 14.91 -14.56 -20.62
N GLU A 374 15.47 -15.14 -19.56
CA GLU A 374 15.95 -16.52 -19.57
C GLU A 374 14.82 -17.53 -19.84
N TYR A 375 13.68 -17.38 -19.16
CA TYR A 375 12.50 -18.25 -19.31
C TYR A 375 11.97 -18.30 -20.75
N ASN A 376 12.02 -17.16 -21.46
CA ASN A 376 11.50 -16.99 -22.82
C ASN A 376 12.56 -17.14 -23.93
N ASN A 377 13.84 -17.33 -23.59
CA ASN A 377 14.93 -17.45 -24.58
C ASN A 377 15.00 -18.84 -25.23
N CYS A 378 14.05 -19.14 -26.11
CA CYS A 378 13.89 -20.48 -26.70
C CYS A 378 14.97 -20.86 -27.73
N HIS A 379 15.55 -19.87 -28.41
CA HIS A 379 16.55 -20.08 -29.47
C HIS A 379 17.99 -19.77 -29.03
N ARG A 380 18.21 -19.41 -27.76
CA ARG A 380 19.51 -18.92 -27.25
C ARG A 380 20.07 -17.81 -28.12
N ASP A 381 19.23 -16.80 -28.38
CA ASP A 381 19.60 -15.69 -29.26
C ASP A 381 20.79 -14.93 -28.66
N GLN A 382 21.82 -14.69 -29.47
CA GLN A 382 23.02 -13.96 -29.07
C GLN A 382 22.70 -12.52 -28.66
N VAL A 383 21.63 -11.92 -29.20
CA VAL A 383 21.20 -10.57 -28.81
C VAL A 383 20.68 -10.58 -27.37
N VAL A 384 19.82 -11.53 -27.03
CA VAL A 384 19.30 -11.70 -25.67
C VAL A 384 20.43 -12.03 -24.70
N GLU A 385 21.39 -12.88 -25.10
CA GLU A 385 22.54 -13.19 -24.24
C GLU A 385 23.42 -11.95 -23.97
N ARG A 386 23.60 -11.04 -24.94
CA ARG A 386 24.30 -9.77 -24.71
C ARG A 386 23.52 -8.85 -23.76
N LEU A 387 22.19 -8.81 -23.86
CA LEU A 387 21.35 -8.06 -22.93
C LEU A 387 21.44 -8.64 -21.52
N LEU A 388 21.38 -9.97 -21.39
CA LEU A 388 21.58 -10.68 -20.11
C LEU A 388 22.97 -10.40 -19.52
N GLN A 389 24.03 -10.44 -20.35
CA GLN A 389 25.38 -10.08 -19.91
C GLN A 389 25.46 -8.64 -19.44
N HIS A 390 24.81 -7.69 -20.11
CA HIS A 390 24.77 -6.30 -19.70
C HIS A 390 24.04 -6.12 -18.36
N LEU A 391 22.88 -6.76 -18.18
CA LEU A 391 22.16 -6.76 -16.91
C LEU A 391 23.01 -7.35 -15.77
N ARG A 392 23.69 -8.48 -16.01
CA ARG A 392 24.59 -9.12 -15.03
C ARG A 392 25.88 -8.34 -14.76
N GLN A 393 26.41 -7.62 -15.75
CA GLN A 393 27.66 -6.83 -15.61
C GLN A 393 27.48 -5.55 -14.81
N VAL A 394 26.25 -5.08 -14.66
CA VAL A 394 25.94 -4.03 -13.68
C VAL A 394 26.17 -4.55 -12.24
N ASP A 395 26.14 -5.88 -12.02
CA ASP A 395 26.22 -6.52 -10.70
C ASP A 395 27.51 -7.33 -10.41
N VAL A 396 28.50 -7.39 -11.32
CA VAL A 396 29.78 -8.11 -11.08
C VAL A 396 31.00 -7.24 -11.40
N PRO A 397 31.91 -6.98 -10.43
CA PRO A 397 33.23 -6.41 -10.74
C PRO A 397 34.01 -7.40 -11.61
N VAL A 398 34.51 -6.93 -12.75
CA VAL A 398 35.21 -7.75 -13.76
C VAL A 398 36.39 -8.51 -13.16
N SER A 399 36.32 -9.84 -13.13
CA SER A 399 37.44 -10.81 -13.12
C SER A 399 36.85 -12.21 -13.39
N GLN A 400 37.34 -13.11 -14.25
CA GLN A 400 38.34 -13.20 -15.32
C GLN A 400 38.20 -14.62 -15.91
N SER A 401 38.62 -14.84 -17.17
CA SER A 401 39.34 -16.06 -17.65
C SER A 401 38.81 -16.70 -18.95
N LEU A 402 39.70 -16.76 -19.95
CA LEU A 402 39.77 -17.82 -20.96
C LEU A 402 41.24 -17.98 -21.38
N VAL A 403 42.00 -18.89 -20.75
CA VAL A 403 43.11 -19.63 -21.41
C VAL A 403 43.20 -21.04 -20.77
N PRO A 404 43.43 -22.13 -21.53
CA PRO A 404 43.44 -23.51 -21.01
C PRO A 404 44.77 -23.91 -20.35
N GLU A 405 44.67 -24.80 -19.36
CA GLU A 405 45.78 -25.45 -18.60
C GLU A 405 46.56 -26.51 -19.42
N PRO A 406 47.81 -26.94 -19.05
CA PRO A 406 48.11 -27.71 -17.82
C PRO A 406 49.58 -27.55 -17.26
N PRO A 407 50.11 -28.43 -16.37
CA PRO A 407 49.74 -28.70 -14.97
C PRO A 407 50.93 -28.48 -13.97
N SER A 408 50.63 -28.33 -12.66
CA SER A 408 51.32 -29.00 -11.50
C SER A 408 51.47 -28.15 -10.23
N LEU A 409 51.19 -28.83 -9.10
CA LEU A 409 51.66 -28.65 -7.71
C LEU A 409 51.03 -27.54 -6.83
N LEU A 410 50.26 -28.00 -5.84
CA LEU A 410 49.89 -27.33 -4.58
C LEU A 410 51.09 -27.31 -3.59
N PRO A 411 51.02 -26.61 -2.43
CA PRO A 411 50.34 -25.36 -2.07
C PRO A 411 51.27 -24.36 -1.31
N ASP A 412 50.86 -23.09 -1.11
CA ASP A 412 50.85 -22.42 0.21
C ASP A 412 50.50 -20.90 0.15
N THR A 413 49.38 -20.59 0.80
CA THR A 413 49.11 -19.48 1.75
C THR A 413 49.12 -17.98 1.35
N SER A 414 47.94 -17.38 1.54
CA SER A 414 47.60 -16.05 2.10
C SER A 414 47.91 -14.73 1.35
N LEU A 415 46.83 -14.13 0.84
CA LEU A 415 46.36 -12.74 1.00
C LEU A 415 47.24 -11.76 1.80
N MET A 416 47.61 -10.64 1.18
CA MET A 416 47.76 -9.33 1.82
C MET A 416 47.31 -8.21 0.88
N ALA A 417 46.24 -7.53 1.27
CA ALA A 417 45.76 -6.26 0.71
C ALA A 417 46.61 -5.09 1.19
N ALA A 418 46.82 -4.06 0.36
CA ALA A 418 47.43 -2.80 0.76
C ALA A 418 46.40 -1.91 1.52
N LEU A 419 46.84 -1.27 2.61
CA LEU A 419 46.01 -0.53 3.59
C LEU A 419 45.58 0.90 3.14
N PRO A 420 44.42 1.40 3.60
CA PRO A 420 43.99 2.80 3.48
C PRO A 420 44.64 3.73 4.52
N CYS A 421 44.70 5.04 4.23
CA CYS A 421 45.21 6.07 5.14
C CYS A 421 44.08 6.61 6.03
N CYS A 422 44.23 6.61 7.37
CA CYS A 422 43.15 6.88 8.33
C CYS A 422 43.53 7.92 9.41
N ASN A 423 42.61 8.79 9.85
CA ASN A 423 42.79 9.78 10.94
C ASN A 423 41.69 9.70 12.01
N THR A 424 42.05 9.90 13.29
CA THR A 424 41.17 9.76 14.45
C THR A 424 40.66 11.11 15.01
N VAL A 425 39.36 11.26 15.29
CA VAL A 425 38.71 12.50 15.79
C VAL A 425 37.75 12.20 16.96
N VAL A 426 37.63 13.13 17.93
CA VAL A 426 36.74 13.04 19.09
C VAL A 426 35.65 14.12 19.01
N LEU A 427 34.37 13.75 19.19
CA LEU A 427 33.23 14.67 19.04
C LEU A 427 32.73 15.22 20.40
N PRO A 428 32.57 16.54 20.59
CA PRO A 428 32.03 17.12 21.82
C PRO A 428 30.49 17.17 21.81
N GLN A 429 29.84 16.81 22.92
CA GLN A 429 28.39 17.03 23.14
C GLN A 429 28.14 18.02 24.28
N GLY A 430 27.26 19.00 24.02
CA GLY A 430 26.75 19.96 25.00
C GLY A 430 25.56 19.41 25.81
N HIS A 431 25.74 19.42 27.14
CA HIS A 431 24.76 19.40 28.23
C HIS A 431 23.51 18.50 28.15
N SER A 432 23.63 17.25 28.61
CA SER A 432 23.07 16.79 29.90
C SER A 432 23.10 15.24 29.99
N PHE A 433 24.10 14.75 30.73
CA PHE A 433 24.29 13.43 31.34
C PHE A 433 23.95 12.14 30.55
N SER A 434 24.92 11.71 29.73
CA SER A 434 25.31 10.29 29.63
C SER A 434 26.84 10.21 29.50
N ARG A 435 27.50 9.31 30.26
CA ARG A 435 28.98 9.19 30.37
C ARG A 435 29.58 8.28 29.28
N THR A 436 29.43 8.65 28.01
CA THR A 436 30.15 8.00 26.88
C THR A 436 30.86 9.05 26.03
N HIS A 437 32.12 8.80 25.64
CA HIS A 437 32.82 9.61 24.64
C HIS A 437 32.92 8.80 23.35
N ASN A 438 32.63 9.44 22.22
CA ASN A 438 32.72 8.80 20.90
C ASN A 438 34.03 9.20 20.21
N ILE A 439 34.78 8.19 19.76
CA ILE A 439 36.03 8.34 19.00
C ILE A 439 35.78 7.77 17.61
N CYS A 440 36.14 8.49 16.54
CA CYS A 440 35.90 8.03 15.16
C CYS A 440 37.17 8.07 14.31
N GLU A 441 37.34 7.12 13.38
CA GLU A 441 38.42 7.07 12.37
C GLU A 441 37.89 7.27 10.95
N LEU A 442 38.58 8.08 10.13
CA LEU A 442 38.20 8.47 8.76
C LEU A 442 39.28 8.12 7.73
N CYS A 443 38.95 7.39 6.65
CA CYS A 443 39.91 6.93 5.63
C CYS A 443 39.51 7.23 4.16
N VAL A 444 40.49 7.39 3.24
CA VAL A 444 40.28 7.76 1.80
C VAL A 444 41.11 6.86 0.86
N ASN A 445 40.60 6.49 -0.33
CA ASN A 445 41.25 5.58 -1.29
C ASN A 445 41.53 6.24 -2.68
N GLN A 446 42.69 6.01 -3.31
CA GLN A 446 43.09 6.57 -4.63
C GLN A 446 43.68 5.47 -5.54
N THR A 447 43.30 5.37 -6.83
CA THR A 447 43.96 4.46 -7.80
C THR A 447 44.06 5.05 -9.23
N ALA A 448 45.29 5.10 -9.78
CA ALA A 448 45.72 4.57 -11.10
C ALA A 448 46.95 5.29 -11.69
N GLY A 449 48.08 4.56 -11.87
CA GLY A 449 49.03 4.79 -12.98
C GLY A 449 50.52 4.99 -12.66
N GLY A 450 51.31 3.92 -12.82
CA GLY A 450 52.62 3.96 -13.52
C GLY A 450 53.94 4.18 -12.75
N ILE A 451 54.81 3.16 -12.84
CA ILE A 451 56.30 3.13 -12.72
C ILE A 451 56.91 3.02 -11.30
N GLN A 452 57.54 1.86 -11.06
CA GLN A 452 58.47 1.59 -9.94
C GLN A 452 59.86 2.21 -10.24
N PRO A 453 60.57 2.76 -9.22
CA PRO A 453 61.58 1.91 -8.57
C PRO A 453 61.85 2.20 -7.06
N GLY A 454 62.33 1.15 -6.37
CA GLY A 454 63.49 1.21 -5.46
C GLY A 454 63.49 2.09 -4.20
N SER A 455 63.18 1.45 -3.07
CA SER A 455 63.75 1.61 -1.72
C SER A 455 63.93 2.99 -1.06
N VAL A 456 63.44 3.03 0.19
CA VAL A 456 63.83 3.85 1.37
C VAL A 456 63.03 5.14 1.65
N SER A 457 62.53 5.16 2.90
CA SER A 457 62.09 6.27 3.77
C SER A 457 60.98 7.25 3.30
N VAL A 458 59.81 7.09 3.95
CA VAL A 458 58.81 8.08 4.44
C VAL A 458 59.01 9.55 4.02
N PRO A 459 57.94 10.37 3.90
CA PRO A 459 56.67 10.27 3.19
C PRO A 459 56.55 11.47 2.21
N GLN A 460 55.38 11.75 1.62
CA GLN A 460 54.75 13.07 1.69
C GLN A 460 53.43 13.07 0.92
N CYS A 461 52.33 12.86 1.65
CA CYS A 461 51.06 13.46 1.27
C CYS A 461 51.17 14.96 1.53
N SER A 462 51.36 15.78 0.50
CA SER A 462 51.07 17.21 0.60
C SER A 462 50.69 17.80 -0.77
N PHE A 463 49.39 18.03 -0.97
CA PHE A 463 48.92 19.34 -1.39
C PHE A 463 48.06 19.85 -0.24
N PHE A 464 48.79 20.31 0.79
CA PHE A 464 48.39 21.26 1.81
C PHE A 464 47.06 21.00 2.55
N GLN A 465 47.05 21.00 3.88
CA GLN A 465 47.35 22.21 4.67
C GLN A 465 46.67 23.51 4.15
N MET A 466 45.71 23.43 3.24
CA MET A 466 45.06 24.63 2.70
C MET A 466 43.57 24.72 2.93
N ALA A 467 42.89 23.71 3.50
CA ALA A 467 41.51 23.99 3.87
C ALA A 467 40.96 23.30 5.12
N ALA A 468 41.77 22.66 5.95
CA ALA A 468 41.31 22.22 7.28
C ALA A 468 42.44 22.19 8.33
N VAL A 469 43.53 22.92 8.13
CA VAL A 469 43.75 24.32 8.59
C VAL A 469 42.54 25.28 8.60
N LEU A 470 41.58 25.21 7.67
CA LEU A 470 40.33 26.01 7.67
C LEU A 470 39.08 25.25 8.18
N HIS A 471 39.15 24.44 9.21
CA HIS A 471 39.18 25.07 10.52
C HIS A 471 39.20 23.95 11.55
N SER A 472 40.41 23.65 12.02
CA SER A 472 40.63 23.79 13.44
C SER A 472 40.24 25.22 13.89
N PHE A 473 38.95 25.57 13.89
CA PHE A 473 38.46 26.64 14.75
C PHE A 473 38.37 26.01 16.12
N TYR A 474 39.52 26.08 16.78
CA TYR A 474 39.60 26.16 18.22
C TYR A 474 39.22 24.89 18.98
N LEU A 475 40.13 23.93 18.88
CA LEU A 475 40.89 23.38 20.02
C LEU A 475 40.17 23.38 21.39
N LYS A 476 40.06 22.19 21.98
CA LYS A 476 40.88 21.90 23.17
C LYS A 476 41.19 20.42 23.42
N LYS A 477 42.51 20.19 23.51
CA LYS A 477 43.30 19.20 24.26
C LYS A 477 43.17 17.70 23.96
N GLN A 478 44.19 17.24 23.21
CA GLN A 478 45.09 16.10 23.46
C GLN A 478 44.57 14.90 24.26
N THR A 479 44.60 13.73 23.62
CA THR A 479 45.38 12.54 24.03
C THR A 479 45.23 11.43 22.97
N PHE A 480 46.34 10.83 22.53
CA PHE A 480 46.31 9.59 21.76
C PHE A 480 46.31 8.40 22.73
N TYR A 481 45.30 7.53 22.62
CA TYR A 481 45.24 6.24 23.30
C TYR A 481 44.97 5.16 22.26
N HIS A 482 45.85 4.17 22.14
CA HIS A 482 45.54 2.92 21.45
C HIS A 482 44.87 1.96 22.44
N MET A 483 43.62 1.57 22.15
CA MET A 483 42.92 0.49 22.85
C MET A 483 42.04 -0.27 21.85
N ALA A 484 42.10 -1.60 21.89
CA ALA A 484 41.33 -2.52 21.04
C ALA A 484 40.12 -3.10 21.81
N SER A 485 38.96 -3.18 21.15
CA SER A 485 37.75 -3.88 21.62
C SER A 485 36.78 -4.09 20.43
N ASP A 486 36.05 -5.21 20.42
CA ASP A 486 35.47 -5.87 19.23
C ASP A 486 34.01 -5.52 18.88
N SER A 487 33.61 -4.24 18.90
CA SER A 487 32.40 -3.85 18.16
C SER A 487 32.54 -2.45 17.58
N MET A 488 32.87 -2.40 16.29
CA MET A 488 32.87 -1.18 15.48
C MET A 488 31.71 -1.26 14.49
N GLU A 489 30.78 -0.30 14.55
CA GLU A 489 29.86 -0.02 13.44
C GLU A 489 30.43 1.15 12.64
N CYS A 490 30.78 0.88 11.38
CA CYS A 490 31.23 1.90 10.44
C CYS A 490 30.03 2.44 9.68
N SER A 491 29.82 3.76 9.77
CA SER A 491 28.78 4.45 9.03
C SER A 491 29.41 5.22 7.88
N ASN A 492 28.93 4.94 6.66
CA ASN A 492 29.23 5.74 5.50
C ASN A 492 28.28 6.94 5.51
N PHE A 493 28.81 8.16 5.62
CA PHE A 493 27.99 9.36 5.58
C PHE A 493 28.05 9.98 4.19
N LEU A 494 26.86 10.22 3.62
CA LEU A 494 26.69 11.04 2.44
C LEU A 494 26.56 12.50 2.89
N THR A 495 27.54 13.35 2.58
CA THR A 495 27.35 14.80 2.60
C THR A 495 26.91 15.26 1.22
N SER A 496 25.85 16.06 1.16
CA SER A 496 25.27 16.54 -0.09
C SER A 496 26.28 17.29 -0.97
N TYR A 497 26.38 16.82 -2.22
CA TYR A 497 26.93 17.45 -3.44
C TYR A 497 28.43 17.28 -3.76
N SER A 498 28.80 16.19 -4.47
CA SER A 498 29.77 16.13 -5.60
C SER A 498 30.16 14.65 -5.93
N PRO A 499 30.41 14.23 -7.18
CA PRO A 499 30.27 12.83 -7.60
C PRO A 499 31.53 11.94 -7.59
N PHE A 500 32.61 12.21 -6.83
CA PHE A 500 33.81 11.34 -6.87
C PHE A 500 34.55 11.04 -5.54
N SER A 501 33.89 11.03 -4.38
CA SER A 501 34.54 10.51 -3.15
C SER A 501 33.55 10.00 -2.09
N TYR A 502 33.81 8.80 -1.56
CA TYR A 502 33.13 8.21 -0.40
C TYR A 502 34.01 8.38 0.84
N TYR A 503 33.42 8.76 1.99
CA TYR A 503 34.11 8.77 3.28
C TYR A 503 33.52 7.68 4.16
N THR A 504 34.40 6.86 4.75
CA THR A 504 34.01 5.88 5.77
C THR A 504 34.46 6.41 7.12
N ALA A 505 33.51 6.57 8.05
CA ALA A 505 33.81 6.92 9.43
C ALA A 505 33.39 5.76 10.34
N CYS A 506 34.34 5.21 11.09
CA CYS A 506 34.06 4.18 12.10
C CYS A 506 34.03 4.84 13.47
N CYS A 507 32.85 4.92 14.10
CA CYS A 507 32.69 5.54 15.41
C CYS A 507 32.49 4.48 16.49
N ARG A 508 33.20 4.63 17.61
CA ARG A 508 33.06 3.75 18.79
C ARG A 508 32.57 4.53 20.00
N THR A 509 31.64 3.93 20.75
CA THR A 509 31.14 4.43 22.03
C THR A 509 31.93 3.79 23.18
N VAL A 510 32.67 4.59 23.97
CA VAL A 510 33.42 4.05 25.12
C VAL A 510 32.64 4.28 26.40
N ASN A 511 32.14 3.19 27.00
CA ASN A 511 31.52 3.20 28.32
C ASN A 511 32.60 3.03 29.40
N ARG A 512 32.80 4.03 30.26
CA ARG A 512 33.83 3.97 31.31
C ARG A 512 33.25 3.29 32.56
N GLY A 513 33.32 1.97 32.61
CA GLY A 513 32.97 1.19 33.79
C GLY A 513 33.66 -0.17 33.81
N GLY A 514 34.82 -0.25 34.47
CA GLY A 514 35.43 -1.51 34.89
C GLY A 514 36.61 -1.99 34.03
N VAL A 515 37.80 -1.44 34.27
CA VAL A 515 39.07 -2.09 33.91
C VAL A 515 39.46 -3.00 35.07
N SER A 516 39.78 -4.26 34.81
CA SER A 516 40.73 -5.00 35.65
C SER A 516 41.54 -6.01 34.82
N PHE A 517 42.84 -5.83 34.97
CA PHE A 517 44.00 -6.53 34.45
C PHE A 517 44.14 -8.01 34.85
N ILE A 518 44.84 -8.79 34.00
CA ILE A 518 45.79 -9.91 34.32
C ILE A 518 45.12 -11.20 34.90
N ASP A 519 45.28 -12.43 34.38
CA ASP A 519 46.48 -13.29 34.40
C ASP A 519 46.32 -14.59 33.55
N SER A 520 47.38 -14.96 32.82
CA SER A 520 48.13 -16.24 32.80
C SER A 520 47.50 -17.67 32.79
N GLU A 521 48.11 -18.50 31.91
CA GLU A 521 48.48 -19.94 32.01
C GLU A 521 47.64 -21.11 31.38
N GLN A 522 48.21 -21.67 30.30
CA GLN A 522 48.64 -23.08 30.04
C GLN A 522 47.76 -24.33 30.26
N GLY A 523 47.82 -25.25 29.26
CA GLY A 523 47.80 -26.73 29.41
C GLY A 523 46.58 -27.46 28.81
N ILE A 524 46.60 -28.16 27.66
CA ILE A 524 47.21 -29.47 27.31
C ILE A 524 46.28 -30.71 27.54
N PHE A 525 46.21 -31.58 26.49
CA PHE A 525 45.88 -33.03 26.37
C PHE A 525 44.42 -33.60 26.37
N GLU A 526 44.10 -34.20 25.21
CA GLU A 526 43.52 -35.54 24.91
C GLU A 526 42.31 -36.16 25.65
N THR A 527 41.42 -36.73 24.80
CA THR A 527 40.37 -37.77 24.97
C THR A 527 40.83 -39.02 25.76
N PRO A 528 39.97 -39.91 26.35
CA PRO A 528 38.84 -40.60 25.67
C PRO A 528 37.68 -41.12 26.55
N GLY A 529 36.70 -41.83 25.95
CA GLY A 529 35.99 -42.91 26.65
C GLY A 529 34.48 -43.07 26.43
N THR A 530 34.11 -43.88 25.44
CA THR A 530 32.85 -44.63 25.35
C THR A 530 32.65 -45.61 26.51
N ALA A 531 31.42 -45.76 27.03
CA ALA A 531 30.87 -47.05 27.50
C ALA A 531 29.33 -47.08 27.60
N PHE A 532 28.78 -48.19 27.09
CA PHE A 532 27.43 -48.78 27.14
C PHE A 532 26.86 -48.92 28.58
N SER A 533 25.61 -49.28 28.94
CA SER A 533 24.40 -49.95 28.39
C SER A 533 23.24 -49.60 29.39
N SER A 534 21.93 -49.82 29.20
CA SER A 534 21.20 -51.08 28.93
C SER A 534 19.66 -50.87 29.02
N LEU A 535 18.94 -51.56 28.11
CA LEU A 535 17.68 -52.35 28.25
C LEU A 535 16.44 -51.73 28.98
N GLU A 536 15.24 -51.64 28.38
CA GLU A 536 14.30 -52.77 28.14
C GLU A 536 13.22 -52.54 27.05
N LYS A 537 12.76 -53.65 26.46
CA LYS A 537 11.87 -53.83 25.30
C LYS A 537 10.37 -53.80 25.65
N CYS A 538 9.53 -53.48 24.65
CA CYS A 538 8.45 -54.39 24.18
C CYS A 538 8.01 -54.10 22.73
N LYS A 539 7.79 -55.17 21.95
CA LYS A 539 7.35 -55.20 20.54
C LYS A 539 5.83 -55.28 20.42
N ALA A 540 5.26 -54.68 19.36
CA ALA A 540 4.17 -55.26 18.58
C ALA A 540 4.16 -54.64 17.17
N THR A 541 3.98 -55.48 16.14
CA THR A 541 4.07 -55.16 14.70
C THR A 541 2.71 -55.20 14.00
N THR A 542 2.57 -54.30 13.00
CA THR A 542 1.74 -54.34 11.74
C THR A 542 0.23 -54.09 11.81
N PRO A 543 -0.44 -53.53 10.76
CA PRO A 543 -0.05 -53.52 9.34
C PRO A 543 -0.09 -52.18 8.58
N SER A 544 0.52 -52.24 7.39
CA SER A 544 0.58 -51.31 6.27
C SER A 544 -0.56 -50.28 6.12
N HIS A 545 -0.19 -48.99 6.13
CA HIS A 545 -0.91 -47.95 5.40
C HIS A 545 -0.30 -47.81 4.01
N VAL A 546 -1.15 -47.92 2.98
CA VAL A 546 -0.86 -47.42 1.64
C VAL A 546 -0.82 -45.89 1.74
N PRO A 547 0.26 -45.20 1.33
CA PRO A 547 0.28 -43.74 1.37
C PRO A 547 -0.55 -43.20 0.19
N HIS A 548 -1.56 -42.38 0.50
CA HIS A 548 -2.09 -41.42 -0.45
C HIS A 548 -1.04 -40.30 -0.64
N ILE A 549 -0.93 -39.83 -1.89
CA ILE A 549 0.19 -39.07 -2.48
C ILE A 549 0.38 -37.64 -1.94
N GLU A 550 -0.11 -37.29 -0.75
CA GLU A 550 0.02 -35.91 -0.23
C GLU A 550 0.64 -35.76 1.15
N GLU A 551 1.10 -36.84 1.79
CA GLU A 551 1.72 -36.75 3.11
C GLU A 551 3.15 -37.31 3.12
N ASN A 552 4.13 -36.44 2.87
CA ASN A 552 5.46 -36.62 3.45
C ASN A 552 6.05 -35.25 3.79
N ARG A 553 6.26 -35.03 5.09
CA ARG A 553 6.99 -33.89 5.66
C ARG A 553 8.48 -34.05 5.38
N TYR A 554 9.08 -32.97 4.87
CA TYR A 554 10.49 -32.59 4.86
C TYR A 554 11.56 -33.68 4.83
N LEU A 555 12.06 -33.99 3.64
CA LEU A 555 13.48 -34.21 3.36
C LEU A 555 13.75 -33.69 1.94
N PHE A 556 14.38 -32.52 1.82
CA PHE A 556 14.88 -32.03 0.54
C PHE A 556 16.03 -32.94 0.10
N PRO A 557 15.98 -33.57 -1.09
CA PRO A 557 17.20 -34.00 -1.73
C PRO A 557 17.90 -32.75 -2.24
N GLU A 558 19.08 -32.46 -1.72
CA GLU A 558 20.07 -31.61 -2.40
C GLU A 558 20.35 -32.23 -3.77
N VAL A 559 19.62 -31.80 -4.80
CA VAL A 559 19.98 -32.10 -6.18
C VAL A 559 20.83 -30.96 -6.68
N GLY A 560 22.13 -31.26 -6.83
CA GLY A 560 23.13 -30.35 -7.37
C GLY A 560 22.75 -29.80 -8.74
N MET A 561 22.69 -28.47 -8.79
CA MET A 561 23.16 -27.57 -9.84
C MET A 561 23.48 -28.19 -11.22
N THR A 562 22.60 -27.96 -12.20
CA THR A 562 23.02 -27.60 -13.58
C THR A 562 22.06 -26.55 -14.15
N SER A 563 22.53 -25.30 -14.27
CA SER A 563 21.82 -24.08 -14.72
C SER A 563 21.28 -24.12 -16.17
N THR A 564 21.32 -25.26 -16.87
CA THR A 564 21.00 -25.34 -18.32
C THR A 564 19.53 -25.67 -18.64
N THR A 565 18.72 -26.02 -17.64
CA THR A 565 17.32 -26.45 -17.81
C THR A 565 16.31 -25.32 -17.82
N PHE A 566 16.61 -24.16 -17.20
CA PHE A 566 15.67 -23.03 -17.10
C PHE A 566 15.54 -22.22 -18.40
N THR A 567 16.64 -22.01 -19.11
CA THR A 567 16.64 -21.18 -20.31
C THR A 567 15.74 -21.77 -21.40
N GLY A 568 14.76 -20.99 -21.86
CA GLY A 568 13.78 -21.40 -22.87
C GLY A 568 12.75 -22.41 -22.36
N LEU A 569 12.52 -22.48 -21.04
CA LEU A 569 11.54 -23.38 -20.42
C LEU A 569 10.12 -23.15 -20.96
N SER A 570 9.74 -21.89 -21.24
CA SER A 570 8.45 -21.52 -21.83
C SER A 570 8.10 -22.32 -23.10
N CYS A 571 9.07 -22.53 -24.01
CA CYS A 571 8.83 -23.24 -25.26
C CYS A 571 8.96 -24.77 -25.14
N ARG A 572 9.48 -25.26 -24.01
CA ARG A 572 9.66 -26.71 -23.77
C ARG A 572 8.46 -27.34 -23.08
N THR A 573 7.64 -26.53 -22.41
CA THR A 573 6.48 -27.00 -21.66
C THR A 573 5.19 -26.53 -22.31
N ASN A 574 4.13 -27.32 -22.13
CA ASN A 574 2.78 -26.93 -22.56
C ASN A 574 2.08 -26.01 -21.54
N LYS A 575 2.76 -25.68 -20.44
CA LYS A 575 2.29 -24.80 -19.37
C LYS A 575 3.15 -23.53 -19.35
N THR A 576 2.79 -22.58 -20.22
CA THR A 576 3.45 -21.27 -20.28
C THR A 576 2.87 -20.33 -19.23
N LEU A 577 3.73 -19.61 -18.52
CA LEU A 577 3.35 -18.61 -17.52
C LEU A 577 3.38 -17.20 -18.11
N ASN A 578 2.33 -16.44 -17.84
CA ASN A 578 2.32 -14.99 -18.05
C ASN A 578 2.79 -14.30 -16.76
N ILE A 579 3.73 -13.35 -16.86
CA ILE A 579 4.35 -12.71 -15.69
C ILE A 579 3.80 -11.28 -15.52
N TYR A 580 3.21 -11.01 -14.36
CA TYR A 580 2.57 -9.74 -14.05
C TYR A 580 3.15 -9.11 -12.78
N LEU A 581 3.34 -7.79 -12.83
CA LEU A 581 3.84 -6.99 -11.71
C LEU A 581 2.69 -6.20 -11.08
N LEU A 582 2.64 -6.16 -9.76
CA LEU A 582 1.71 -5.33 -8.98
C LEU A 582 2.48 -4.56 -7.91
N ASP A 583 2.14 -3.28 -7.74
CA ASP A 583 2.71 -2.48 -6.66
C ASP A 583 2.09 -2.91 -5.33
N SER A 584 2.91 -3.48 -4.46
CA SER A 584 2.48 -3.93 -3.14
C SER A 584 2.11 -2.77 -2.21
N ASN A 585 2.60 -1.54 -2.45
CA ASN A 585 2.18 -0.37 -1.68
C ASN A 585 0.70 -0.02 -1.92
N LEU A 586 0.18 -0.31 -3.12
CA LEU A 586 -1.19 -0.01 -3.52
C LEU A 586 -2.13 -1.23 -3.41
N PHE A 587 -1.63 -2.42 -3.74
CA PHE A 587 -2.46 -3.61 -3.93
C PHE A 587 -2.17 -4.73 -2.92
N TRP A 588 -1.61 -4.43 -1.74
CA TRP A 588 -1.34 -5.44 -0.71
C TRP A 588 -2.56 -6.26 -0.31
N LEU A 589 -3.74 -5.63 -0.22
CA LEU A 589 -4.98 -6.33 0.12
C LEU A 589 -5.33 -7.46 -0.86
N TYR A 590 -4.89 -7.35 -2.13
CA TYR A 590 -5.02 -8.44 -3.09
C TYR A 590 -4.03 -9.57 -2.81
N ALA A 591 -2.80 -9.23 -2.43
CA ALA A 591 -1.79 -10.22 -2.03
C ALA A 591 -2.27 -11.01 -0.80
N GLU A 592 -2.82 -10.34 0.22
CA GLU A 592 -3.36 -10.98 1.42
C GLU A 592 -4.46 -12.00 1.08
N ARG A 593 -5.37 -11.63 0.16
CA ARG A 593 -6.41 -12.54 -0.33
C ARG A 593 -5.89 -13.68 -1.18
N LEU A 594 -4.65 -13.61 -1.65
CA LEU A 594 -3.96 -14.68 -2.37
C LEU A 594 -3.00 -15.44 -1.45
N GLY A 595 -3.08 -15.23 -0.13
CA GLY A 595 -2.30 -15.95 0.89
C GLY A 595 -1.00 -15.26 1.34
N ALA A 596 -0.80 -13.98 1.02
CA ALA A 596 0.29 -13.20 1.62
C ALA A 596 0.02 -12.93 3.12
N PRO A 597 1.05 -12.88 3.98
CA PRO A 597 0.84 -12.68 5.41
C PRO A 597 0.42 -11.24 5.70
N SER A 598 -0.58 -11.04 6.57
CA SER A 598 -1.08 -9.69 6.90
C SER A 598 -0.07 -8.81 7.65
N SER A 599 0.86 -9.41 8.39
CA SER A 599 1.87 -8.70 9.19
C SER A 599 3.29 -9.00 8.68
N THR A 600 3.70 -8.35 7.60
CA THR A 600 5.09 -8.37 7.13
C THR A 600 5.70 -6.98 7.13
N HIS A 601 6.99 -6.90 7.50
CA HIS A 601 7.77 -5.67 7.37
C HIS A 601 8.08 -5.36 5.90
N VAL A 602 8.27 -6.40 5.09
CA VAL A 602 8.55 -6.30 3.65
C VAL A 602 7.33 -6.83 2.88
N LYS A 603 6.78 -5.99 2.01
CA LYS A 603 5.59 -6.30 1.19
C LYS A 603 6.01 -6.91 -0.15
N GLU A 604 6.65 -8.06 -0.09
CA GLU A 604 7.06 -8.84 -1.25
C GLU A 604 6.31 -10.18 -1.23
N PHE A 605 5.74 -10.56 -2.37
CA PHE A 605 4.96 -11.80 -2.46
C PHE A 605 4.86 -12.29 -3.90
N ALA A 606 4.94 -13.60 -4.10
CA ALA A 606 4.79 -14.22 -5.42
C ALA A 606 3.81 -15.39 -5.37
N THR A 607 2.92 -15.45 -6.36
CA THR A 607 1.93 -16.52 -6.48
C THR A 607 1.66 -16.86 -7.94
N ILE A 608 1.43 -18.14 -8.22
CA ILE A 608 0.98 -18.62 -9.53
C ILE A 608 -0.50 -18.99 -9.41
N VAL A 609 -1.33 -18.43 -10.29
CA VAL A 609 -2.76 -18.73 -10.37
C VAL A 609 -3.05 -19.38 -11.72
N ASP A 610 -3.59 -20.59 -11.68
CA ASP A 610 -4.09 -21.32 -12.85
C ASP A 610 -5.60 -21.51 -12.72
N VAL A 611 -6.35 -20.68 -13.46
CA VAL A 611 -7.82 -20.72 -13.44
C VAL A 611 -8.36 -21.99 -14.07
N LYS A 612 -7.64 -22.61 -15.02
CA LYS A 612 -8.12 -23.80 -15.73
C LYS A 612 -8.10 -25.03 -14.83
N GLU A 613 -7.06 -25.15 -14.00
CA GLU A 613 -6.91 -26.22 -13.01
C GLU A 613 -7.49 -25.83 -11.63
N GLU A 614 -8.15 -24.67 -11.54
CA GLU A 614 -8.68 -24.08 -10.30
C GLU A 614 -7.67 -24.09 -9.14
N SER A 615 -6.39 -23.92 -9.45
CA SER A 615 -5.29 -24.06 -8.50
C SER A 615 -4.53 -22.75 -8.36
N HIS A 616 -4.06 -22.51 -7.15
CA HIS A 616 -3.17 -21.40 -6.87
C HIS A 616 -2.01 -21.90 -6.00
N TYR A 617 -0.82 -21.40 -6.28
CA TYR A 617 0.43 -21.81 -5.65
C TYR A 617 1.12 -20.58 -5.09
N ILE A 618 1.75 -20.71 -3.93
CA ILE A 618 2.40 -19.60 -3.24
C ILE A 618 3.89 -19.91 -3.11
N LEU A 619 4.72 -18.91 -3.39
CA LEU A 619 6.12 -18.93 -2.99
C LEU A 619 6.19 -18.74 -1.47
N ASP A 620 6.87 -19.64 -0.76
CA ASP A 620 6.99 -19.61 0.70
C ASP A 620 7.31 -18.19 1.21
N PRO A 621 6.42 -17.55 2.00
CA PRO A 621 6.61 -16.18 2.47
C PRO A 621 7.87 -15.97 3.32
N LYS A 622 8.50 -17.05 3.81
CA LYS A 622 9.79 -16.97 4.53
C LYS A 622 10.98 -16.82 3.61
N GLN A 623 10.84 -17.18 2.34
CA GLN A 623 11.90 -17.05 1.35
C GLN A 623 11.85 -15.66 0.74
N ALA A 624 13.01 -15.03 0.60
CA ALA A 624 13.13 -13.78 -0.10
C ALA A 624 12.79 -13.96 -1.59
N LEU A 625 12.16 -12.96 -2.18
CA LEU A 625 11.91 -12.91 -3.62
C LEU A 625 13.23 -12.57 -4.32
N MET A 626 13.91 -13.60 -4.81
CA MET A 626 15.22 -13.51 -5.46
C MET A 626 15.18 -14.32 -6.75
N LYS A 627 16.14 -14.07 -7.66
CA LYS A 627 16.29 -14.85 -8.90
C LYS A 627 16.15 -16.37 -8.71
N PHE A 628 16.95 -16.96 -7.83
CA PHE A 628 16.99 -18.42 -7.63
C PHE A 628 15.66 -18.99 -7.10
N THR A 629 15.02 -18.31 -6.15
CA THR A 629 13.74 -18.77 -5.57
C THR A 629 12.63 -18.71 -6.63
N LEU A 630 12.64 -17.67 -7.47
CA LEU A 630 11.69 -17.52 -8.56
C LEU A 630 11.89 -18.57 -9.67
N GLU A 631 13.13 -18.83 -10.08
CA GLU A 631 13.45 -19.89 -11.06
C GLU A 631 12.99 -21.26 -10.58
N SER A 632 13.32 -21.62 -9.34
CA SER A 632 12.91 -22.89 -8.73
C SER A 632 11.38 -23.00 -8.68
N PHE A 633 10.69 -21.93 -8.30
CA PHE A 633 9.22 -21.90 -8.26
C PHE A 633 8.58 -22.11 -9.64
N ILE A 634 9.08 -21.42 -10.66
CA ILE A 634 8.62 -21.55 -12.06
C ILE A 634 8.91 -22.96 -12.60
N GLN A 635 10.10 -23.51 -12.34
CA GLN A 635 10.47 -24.87 -12.76
C GLN A 635 9.54 -25.91 -12.13
N ASN A 636 9.35 -25.82 -10.81
CA ASN A 636 8.49 -26.73 -10.07
C ASN A 636 7.03 -26.67 -10.55
N PHE A 637 6.54 -25.50 -10.97
CA PHE A 637 5.22 -25.39 -11.59
C PHE A 637 5.16 -26.04 -13.00
N SER A 638 6.20 -25.84 -13.80
CA SER A 638 6.19 -26.15 -15.23
C SER A 638 6.38 -27.64 -15.56
N ILE A 639 6.86 -28.45 -14.61
CA ILE A 639 7.03 -29.91 -14.79
C ILE A 639 5.67 -30.64 -14.75
N LEU A 640 5.59 -31.79 -15.45
CA LEU A 640 4.36 -32.56 -15.63
C LEU A 640 3.70 -32.97 -14.30
N TYR A 641 4.51 -33.43 -13.34
CA TYR A 641 4.09 -33.74 -11.98
C TYR A 641 4.68 -32.69 -11.04
N SER A 642 3.97 -31.58 -10.87
CA SER A 642 4.43 -30.49 -10.03
C SER A 642 4.54 -30.94 -8.57
N PRO A 643 5.69 -30.72 -7.88
CA PRO A 643 5.81 -30.90 -6.44
C PRO A 643 5.12 -29.79 -5.65
N LEU A 644 4.66 -28.72 -6.32
CA LEU A 644 3.95 -27.64 -5.67
C LEU A 644 2.56 -28.12 -5.25
N LYS A 645 2.21 -27.84 -4.00
CA LYS A 645 0.87 -28.08 -3.48
C LYS A 645 0.01 -26.85 -3.70
N ARG A 646 -1.24 -27.07 -4.11
CA ARG A 646 -2.26 -26.02 -4.15
C ARG A 646 -2.35 -25.39 -2.75
N HIS A 647 -2.27 -24.07 -2.69
CA HIS A 647 -2.56 -23.33 -1.47
C HIS A 647 -4.07 -23.35 -1.23
N LEU A 648 -4.45 -23.34 0.04
CA LEU A 648 -5.81 -23.18 0.50
C LEU A 648 -5.77 -22.06 1.54
N ILE A 649 -6.61 -21.05 1.37
CA ILE A 649 -6.66 -19.95 2.30
C ILE A 649 -7.24 -20.48 3.62
N GLY A 650 -6.62 -20.16 4.74
CA GLY A 650 -7.08 -20.57 6.06
C GLY A 650 -6.67 -19.56 7.10
N SER A 651 -7.54 -19.32 8.08
CA SER A 651 -7.18 -18.56 9.26
C SER A 651 -6.19 -19.36 10.12
N ASP A 652 -5.19 -18.69 10.71
CA ASP A 652 -4.27 -19.31 11.65
C ASP A 652 -5.05 -20.07 12.73
N SER A 653 -4.65 -21.32 12.97
CA SER A 653 -5.14 -22.11 14.11
C SER A 653 -4.76 -21.40 15.40
N ALA A 654 -5.66 -20.58 15.93
CA ALA A 654 -5.51 -20.03 17.26
C ALA A 654 -5.29 -21.21 18.22
N GLN A 655 -4.13 -21.26 18.85
CA GLN A 655 -3.74 -22.31 19.80
C GLN A 655 -4.92 -22.67 20.70
N PHE A 656 -5.46 -23.87 20.49
CA PHE A 656 -6.74 -24.26 21.09
C PHE A 656 -6.62 -24.36 22.61
N LEU A 657 -7.41 -23.55 23.32
CA LEU A 657 -7.83 -23.88 24.68
C LEU A 657 -8.81 -25.06 24.58
N SER A 658 -8.42 -26.18 25.17
CA SER A 658 -9.04 -27.51 25.16
C SER A 658 -10.44 -27.62 25.81
N GLN A 659 -11.26 -26.58 25.76
CA GLN A 659 -12.53 -26.50 26.50
C GLN A 659 -13.70 -25.87 25.72
N HIS A 660 -13.78 -26.07 24.39
CA HIS A 660 -14.99 -25.70 23.64
C HIS A 660 -15.86 -26.92 23.35
N LEU A 661 -17.16 -26.80 23.64
CA LEU A 661 -18.17 -27.84 23.41
C LEU A 661 -18.37 -28.15 21.91
N ILE A 662 -18.06 -27.19 21.04
CA ILE A 662 -18.05 -27.34 19.58
C ILE A 662 -16.63 -27.04 19.11
N THR A 663 -16.06 -27.94 18.31
CA THR A 663 -14.72 -27.78 17.74
C THR A 663 -14.77 -26.83 16.54
N GLU A 664 -14.01 -25.74 16.59
CA GLU A 664 -13.80 -24.89 15.42
C GLU A 664 -12.76 -25.54 14.51
N VAL A 665 -13.08 -25.69 13.24
CA VAL A 665 -12.23 -26.31 12.23
C VAL A 665 -11.77 -25.23 11.26
N THR A 666 -10.48 -25.26 10.98
CA THR A 666 -9.77 -24.40 10.03
C THR A 666 -9.19 -25.26 8.91
N THR A 667 -8.74 -24.64 7.83
CA THR A 667 -8.15 -25.34 6.67
C THR A 667 -7.00 -26.29 7.03
N ASP A 668 -6.14 -25.87 7.97
CA ASP A 668 -4.98 -26.64 8.45
C ASP A 668 -5.36 -27.78 9.42
N THR A 669 -6.41 -27.59 10.24
CA THR A 669 -6.87 -28.59 11.22
C THR A 669 -7.92 -29.55 10.68
N PHE A 670 -8.47 -29.29 9.49
CA PHE A 670 -9.54 -30.06 8.87
C PHE A 670 -9.28 -31.56 8.86
N TRP A 671 -8.11 -31.97 8.34
CA TRP A 671 -7.73 -33.37 8.28
C TRP A 671 -7.45 -33.96 9.66
N GLU A 672 -6.79 -33.21 10.55
CA GLU A 672 -6.50 -33.66 11.92
C GLU A 672 -7.76 -33.93 12.73
N VAL A 673 -8.83 -33.15 12.50
CA VAL A 673 -10.13 -33.33 13.16
C VAL A 673 -10.95 -34.44 12.50
N ILE A 674 -10.99 -34.50 11.16
CA ILE A 674 -11.83 -35.48 10.44
C ILE A 674 -11.26 -36.90 10.51
N LEU A 675 -9.94 -37.06 10.46
CA LEU A 675 -9.27 -38.37 10.48
C LEU A 675 -9.26 -39.03 11.88
N GLN A 676 -9.80 -38.36 12.91
CA GLN A 676 -9.94 -38.97 14.23
C GLN A 676 -10.88 -40.16 14.18
N LYS A 677 -10.62 -41.15 15.04
CA LYS A 677 -11.47 -42.35 15.25
C LYS A 677 -12.74 -42.01 16.04
N GLN A 678 -13.50 -41.05 15.53
CA GLN A 678 -14.77 -40.57 16.07
C GLN A 678 -15.72 -40.26 14.93
N ASP A 679 -17.03 -40.30 15.19
CA ASP A 679 -18.04 -39.78 14.28
C ASP A 679 -17.98 -38.24 14.31
N VAL A 680 -17.76 -37.60 13.16
CA VAL A 680 -17.62 -36.14 13.09
C VAL A 680 -18.81 -35.54 12.36
N LEU A 681 -19.50 -34.60 13.01
CA LEU A 681 -20.54 -33.79 12.38
C LEU A 681 -20.01 -32.38 12.16
N LEU A 682 -19.89 -31.96 10.90
CA LEU A 682 -19.31 -30.68 10.53
C LEU A 682 -20.40 -29.73 9.97
N LEU A 683 -20.54 -28.56 10.59
CA LEU A 683 -21.37 -27.46 10.11
C LEU A 683 -20.54 -26.45 9.30
N TYR A 684 -20.94 -26.24 8.06
CA TYR A 684 -20.41 -25.19 7.19
C TYR A 684 -21.23 -23.92 7.42
N TYR A 685 -20.57 -22.84 7.84
CA TYR A 685 -21.23 -21.55 8.12
C TYR A 685 -20.41 -20.36 7.60
N ALA A 686 -21.03 -19.17 7.63
CA ALA A 686 -20.36 -17.90 7.40
C ALA A 686 -21.00 -16.80 8.26
N GLN A 687 -20.25 -15.76 8.61
CA GLN A 687 -20.73 -14.67 9.48
C GLN A 687 -21.87 -13.85 8.86
N TRP A 688 -21.89 -13.70 7.53
CA TRP A 688 -22.92 -12.96 6.80
C TRP A 688 -24.19 -13.78 6.49
N CYS A 689 -24.18 -15.08 6.79
CA CYS A 689 -25.32 -15.96 6.56
C CYS A 689 -26.37 -15.78 7.66
N GLY A 690 -27.54 -15.22 7.32
CA GLY A 690 -28.61 -14.98 8.30
C GLY A 690 -29.21 -16.24 8.94
N PHE A 691 -29.19 -17.38 8.24
CA PHE A 691 -29.71 -18.66 8.75
C PHE A 691 -28.71 -19.37 9.67
N CYS A 692 -27.41 -19.17 9.48
CA CYS A 692 -26.37 -19.90 10.18
C CYS A 692 -26.39 -19.69 11.71
N PRO A 693 -26.58 -18.45 12.24
CA PRO A 693 -26.75 -18.22 13.68
C PRO A 693 -27.89 -19.00 14.31
N SER A 694 -28.98 -19.26 13.57
CA SER A 694 -30.13 -20.01 14.10
C SER A 694 -29.79 -21.48 14.41
N LEU A 695 -28.80 -22.04 13.71
CA LEU A 695 -28.35 -23.42 13.93
C LEU A 695 -27.35 -23.56 15.08
N ASN A 696 -26.68 -22.48 15.52
CA ASN A 696 -25.72 -22.56 16.62
C ASN A 696 -26.35 -23.15 17.89
N HIS A 697 -27.56 -22.72 18.25
CA HIS A 697 -28.24 -23.26 19.44
C HIS A 697 -28.55 -24.76 19.31
N ILE A 698 -28.91 -25.23 18.11
CA ILE A 698 -29.19 -26.65 17.84
C ILE A 698 -27.89 -27.46 17.95
N PHE A 699 -26.79 -26.97 17.38
CA PHE A 699 -25.48 -27.63 17.46
C PHE A 699 -24.92 -27.65 18.89
N ILE A 700 -25.13 -26.60 19.68
CA ILE A 700 -24.76 -26.59 21.11
C ILE A 700 -25.57 -27.63 21.88
N GLN A 701 -26.88 -27.74 21.62
CA GLN A 701 -27.72 -28.77 22.25
C GLN A 701 -27.26 -30.18 21.85
N LEU A 702 -26.97 -30.39 20.58
CA LEU A 702 -26.49 -31.66 20.06
C LEU A 702 -25.15 -32.06 20.68
N ALA A 703 -24.20 -31.13 20.76
CA ALA A 703 -22.90 -31.36 21.38
C ALA A 703 -22.98 -31.67 22.89
N ARG A 704 -24.03 -31.22 23.59
CA ARG A 704 -24.30 -31.62 24.98
C ARG A 704 -24.91 -33.02 25.11
N LEU A 705 -25.66 -33.47 24.09
CA LEU A 705 -26.36 -34.75 24.10
C LEU A 705 -25.46 -35.90 23.62
N LEU A 706 -24.54 -35.64 22.70
CA LEU A 706 -23.66 -36.64 22.16
C LEU A 706 -22.43 -36.86 23.07
N PRO A 707 -22.02 -38.11 23.30
CA PRO A 707 -20.82 -38.40 24.09
C PRO A 707 -19.56 -37.92 23.38
N ALA A 708 -18.80 -37.03 24.03
CA ALA A 708 -17.58 -36.43 23.50
C ALA A 708 -16.44 -37.42 23.18
N ASN A 709 -16.55 -38.67 23.65
CA ASN A 709 -15.55 -39.72 23.38
C ASN A 709 -15.78 -40.43 22.03
N THR A 710 -17.00 -40.36 21.48
CA THR A 710 -17.37 -41.06 20.24
C THR A 710 -17.82 -40.10 19.15
N PHE A 711 -18.31 -38.92 19.52
CA PHE A 711 -18.77 -37.89 18.60
C PHE A 711 -17.99 -36.60 18.76
N THR A 712 -17.57 -36.03 17.64
CA THR A 712 -17.06 -34.67 17.56
C THR A 712 -18.06 -33.81 16.80
N VAL A 713 -18.59 -32.78 17.47
CA VAL A 713 -19.43 -31.77 16.83
C VAL A 713 -18.55 -30.58 16.49
N ALA A 714 -18.43 -30.30 15.20
CA ALA A 714 -17.53 -29.31 14.66
C ALA A 714 -18.24 -28.30 13.76
N ARG A 715 -17.61 -27.14 13.56
CA ARG A 715 -18.05 -26.16 12.57
C ARG A 715 -16.85 -25.48 11.90
N ILE A 716 -17.05 -25.01 10.68
CA ILE A 716 -16.04 -24.32 9.87
C ILE A 716 -16.63 -23.07 9.23
N ASP A 717 -15.94 -21.93 9.40
CA ASP A 717 -16.26 -20.68 8.70
C ASP A 717 -15.66 -20.72 7.29
N VAL A 718 -16.49 -21.02 6.30
CA VAL A 718 -16.08 -21.12 4.89
C VAL A 718 -15.79 -19.75 4.26
N SER A 719 -16.07 -18.65 4.95
CA SER A 719 -15.71 -17.32 4.46
C SER A 719 -14.23 -16.97 4.68
N GLN A 720 -13.55 -17.74 5.54
CA GLN A 720 -12.15 -17.56 5.90
C GLN A 720 -11.29 -18.80 5.64
N ASN A 721 -11.91 -19.95 5.34
CA ASN A 721 -11.24 -21.23 5.19
C ASN A 721 -11.69 -21.93 3.90
N ASP A 722 -10.75 -22.14 2.99
CA ASP A 722 -10.89 -22.99 1.81
C ASP A 722 -10.67 -24.45 2.21
N LEU A 723 -11.45 -25.35 1.62
CA LEU A 723 -11.29 -26.79 1.77
C LEU A 723 -10.92 -27.43 0.42
N PRO A 724 -10.41 -28.68 0.44
CA PRO A 724 -10.28 -29.46 -0.79
C PRO A 724 -11.61 -29.48 -1.54
N TRP A 725 -11.54 -29.48 -2.87
CA TRP A 725 -12.70 -29.27 -3.75
C TRP A 725 -13.82 -30.30 -3.50
N GLU A 726 -13.46 -31.52 -3.05
CA GLU A 726 -14.38 -32.61 -2.70
C GLU A 726 -15.31 -32.25 -1.53
N PHE A 727 -14.88 -31.34 -0.65
CA PHE A 727 -15.61 -30.91 0.54
C PHE A 727 -16.15 -29.48 0.42
N MET A 728 -15.98 -28.82 -0.73
CA MET A 728 -16.57 -27.51 -0.97
C MET A 728 -18.09 -27.62 -1.07
N VAL A 729 -18.78 -26.63 -0.51
CA VAL A 729 -20.26 -26.59 -0.46
C VAL A 729 -20.80 -25.43 -1.28
N ASP A 730 -21.92 -25.67 -1.94
CA ASP A 730 -22.59 -24.72 -2.83
C ASP A 730 -23.58 -23.78 -2.12
N ARG A 731 -24.02 -24.16 -0.92
CA ARG A 731 -24.99 -23.39 -0.10
C ARG A 731 -24.62 -23.40 1.38
N LEU A 732 -25.05 -22.37 2.08
CA LEU A 732 -24.92 -22.24 3.54
C LEU A 732 -26.29 -22.05 4.19
N PRO A 733 -26.52 -22.65 5.38
CA PRO A 733 -25.65 -23.62 6.05
C PRO A 733 -25.72 -25.01 5.38
N THR A 734 -24.60 -25.76 5.42
CA THR A 734 -24.55 -27.17 5.00
C THR A 734 -24.00 -28.02 6.15
N ILE A 735 -24.49 -29.25 6.30
CA ILE A 735 -24.04 -30.18 7.34
C ILE A 735 -23.51 -31.44 6.66
N LEU A 736 -22.30 -31.86 7.04
CA LEU A 736 -21.67 -33.06 6.54
C LEU A 736 -21.33 -33.99 7.71
N PHE A 737 -21.57 -35.29 7.55
CA PHE A 737 -21.28 -36.29 8.57
C PHE A 737 -20.21 -37.27 8.09
N PHE A 738 -19.21 -37.51 8.94
CA PHE A 738 -18.08 -38.39 8.69
C PHE A 738 -18.09 -39.56 9.68
N PRO A 739 -18.53 -40.76 9.26
CA PRO A 739 -18.53 -41.96 10.09
C PRO A 739 -17.12 -42.34 10.57
N CYS A 740 -17.01 -42.87 11.79
CA CYS A 740 -15.76 -43.20 12.46
C CYS A 740 -14.87 -44.15 11.64
N ASN A 741 -15.43 -45.27 11.16
CA ASN A 741 -14.64 -46.29 10.44
C ASN A 741 -14.64 -46.12 8.92
N ARG A 742 -15.48 -45.25 8.36
CA ARG A 742 -15.66 -45.06 6.91
C ARG A 742 -15.81 -43.59 6.54
N LYS A 743 -14.69 -42.87 6.59
CA LYS A 743 -14.61 -41.43 6.29
C LYS A 743 -14.90 -41.11 4.82
N ASP A 744 -14.57 -42.05 3.93
CA ASP A 744 -14.87 -42.03 2.50
C ASP A 744 -16.38 -42.03 2.20
N LEU A 745 -17.19 -42.61 3.10
CA LEU A 745 -18.66 -42.60 3.02
C LEU A 745 -19.29 -41.41 3.74
N SER A 746 -18.63 -40.25 3.73
CA SER A 746 -19.22 -39.03 4.29
C SER A 746 -20.53 -38.68 3.60
N VAL A 747 -21.54 -38.24 4.37
CA VAL A 747 -22.90 -38.01 3.87
C VAL A 747 -23.34 -36.58 4.16
N LYS A 748 -23.78 -35.86 3.12
CA LYS A 748 -24.40 -34.54 3.25
C LYS A 748 -25.80 -34.68 3.81
N TYR A 749 -26.15 -33.86 4.80
CA TYR A 749 -27.50 -33.84 5.35
C TYR A 749 -28.53 -33.44 4.26
N PRO A 750 -29.67 -34.13 4.15
CA PRO A 750 -30.64 -33.88 3.08
C PRO A 750 -31.19 -32.45 3.11
N GLU A 751 -31.25 -31.79 1.96
CA GLU A 751 -31.73 -30.40 1.85
C GLU A 751 -33.24 -30.28 2.06
N ASP A 752 -34.00 -31.34 1.74
CA ASP A 752 -35.46 -31.38 1.87
C ASP A 752 -35.94 -31.54 3.32
N LEU A 753 -35.04 -31.90 4.25
CA LEU A 753 -35.37 -32.18 5.64
C LEU A 753 -35.08 -30.96 6.52
N PRO A 754 -36.04 -30.46 7.32
CA PRO A 754 -35.77 -29.31 8.18
C PRO A 754 -34.71 -29.66 9.23
N ILE A 755 -33.73 -28.77 9.42
CA ILE A 755 -32.65 -28.93 10.39
C ILE A 755 -33.23 -28.71 11.79
N THR A 756 -33.55 -29.80 12.48
CA THR A 756 -34.05 -29.81 13.85
C THR A 756 -33.28 -30.84 14.66
N LEU A 757 -33.23 -30.67 15.98
CA LEU A 757 -32.50 -31.59 16.86
C LEU A 757 -32.93 -33.07 16.69
N PRO A 758 -34.24 -33.41 16.62
CA PRO A 758 -34.67 -34.80 16.41
C PRO A 758 -34.25 -35.36 15.05
N ASN A 759 -34.32 -34.55 13.99
CA ASN A 759 -33.95 -34.98 12.65
C ASN A 759 -32.44 -35.20 12.53
N LEU A 760 -31.63 -34.33 13.15
CA LEU A 760 -30.17 -34.49 13.20
C LEU A 760 -29.78 -35.74 13.98
N LEU A 761 -30.39 -36.00 15.15
CA LEU A 761 -30.13 -37.23 15.91
C LEU A 761 -30.49 -38.47 15.09
N ARG A 762 -31.65 -38.47 14.43
CA ARG A 762 -32.07 -39.57 13.56
C ARG A 762 -31.09 -39.78 12.40
N PHE A 763 -30.62 -38.70 11.79
CA PHE A 763 -29.66 -38.74 10.71
C PHE A 763 -28.31 -39.31 11.18
N ILE A 764 -27.80 -38.87 12.33
CA ILE A 764 -26.55 -39.37 12.89
C ILE A 764 -26.67 -40.86 13.21
N LEU A 765 -27.71 -41.27 13.94
CA LEU A 765 -27.92 -42.67 14.31
C LEU A 765 -28.09 -43.61 13.11
N HIS A 766 -28.62 -43.10 11.99
CA HIS A 766 -28.76 -43.88 10.75
C HIS A 766 -27.42 -44.11 10.03
N HIS A 767 -26.46 -43.20 10.18
CA HIS A 767 -25.19 -43.22 9.46
C HIS A 767 -23.98 -43.57 10.35
N SER A 768 -24.14 -43.57 11.67
CA SER A 768 -23.18 -44.13 12.62
C SER A 768 -23.15 -45.67 12.52
N ASP A 769 -21.96 -46.26 12.68
CA ASP A 769 -21.84 -47.73 12.68
C ASP A 769 -22.56 -48.33 13.91
N PRO A 770 -23.31 -49.44 13.75
CA PRO A 770 -24.09 -50.07 14.83
C PRO A 770 -23.24 -50.77 15.91
N ALA A 771 -21.94 -50.50 15.98
CA ALA A 771 -21.01 -51.20 16.84
C ALA A 771 -21.08 -50.79 18.34
N PHE A 772 -22.20 -50.27 18.85
CA PHE A 772 -22.48 -50.16 20.29
C PHE A 772 -24.00 -50.09 20.57
N ALA A 773 -24.75 -51.08 20.10
CA ALA A 773 -26.03 -51.40 20.73
C ALA A 773 -25.75 -52.28 21.97
N PRO A 774 -26.08 -51.85 23.21
CA PRO A 774 -26.08 -52.78 24.34
C PRO A 774 -27.14 -53.85 24.06
N GLN A 775 -26.70 -55.06 23.77
CA GLN A 775 -27.59 -56.19 23.60
C GLN A 775 -28.16 -56.62 24.96
N ASN A 776 -29.43 -57.04 24.90
CA ASN A 776 -30.22 -57.75 25.91
C ASN A 776 -30.89 -56.86 26.97
N VAL A 777 -32.21 -56.66 26.83
CA VAL A 777 -33.23 -57.54 27.44
C VAL A 777 -34.55 -57.35 26.67
N ALA A 778 -34.96 -58.39 25.95
CA ALA A 778 -36.36 -58.57 25.60
C ALA A 778 -37.03 -59.35 26.74
N SER A 779 -37.87 -58.68 27.53
CA SER A 779 -38.94 -59.35 28.27
C SER A 779 -40.11 -58.40 28.51
N THR A 780 -41.31 -58.93 28.25
CA THR A 780 -42.62 -58.29 28.42
C THR A 780 -42.82 -57.68 29.81
N PRO A 781 -43.52 -56.54 29.94
CA PRO A 781 -43.58 -55.80 31.19
C PRO A 781 -44.50 -56.50 32.20
N SER A 782 -43.92 -56.92 33.33
CA SER A 782 -44.69 -57.33 34.51
C SER A 782 -45.15 -56.09 35.28
N ARG A 783 -46.30 -56.19 35.97
CA ARG A 783 -46.92 -55.11 36.77
C ARG A 783 -46.00 -54.47 37.83
N GLY A 784 -44.83 -55.03 38.11
CA GLY A 784 -43.80 -54.44 38.97
C GLY A 784 -43.05 -53.25 38.33
N CYS A 785 -42.90 -53.20 37.00
CA CYS A 785 -42.25 -52.08 36.31
C CYS A 785 -43.06 -50.78 36.42
N LEU A 786 -44.39 -50.84 36.32
CA LEU A 786 -45.25 -49.65 36.43
C LEU A 786 -45.18 -48.97 37.80
N GLN A 787 -44.95 -49.72 38.89
CA GLN A 787 -44.83 -49.15 40.24
C GLN A 787 -43.40 -48.66 40.53
N SER A 788 -42.38 -49.36 40.03
CA SER A 788 -40.98 -48.93 40.13
C SER A 788 -40.71 -47.67 39.29
N GLU A 789 -41.28 -47.59 38.10
CA GLU A 789 -41.11 -46.47 37.17
C GLU A 789 -41.90 -45.24 37.64
N ALA A 790 -43.09 -45.43 38.23
CA ALA A 790 -43.81 -44.35 38.92
C ALA A 790 -43.05 -43.83 40.15
N ALA A 791 -42.41 -44.69 40.95
CA ALA A 791 -41.61 -44.26 42.10
C ALA A 791 -40.32 -43.53 41.67
N LEU A 792 -39.68 -43.96 40.59
CA LEU A 792 -38.47 -43.35 40.04
C LEU A 792 -38.78 -42.06 39.27
N GLN A 793 -39.94 -41.98 38.60
CA GLN A 793 -40.49 -40.74 38.03
C GLN A 793 -40.88 -39.76 39.12
N GLN A 794 -41.51 -40.18 40.22
CA GLN A 794 -41.81 -39.30 41.35
C GLN A 794 -40.52 -38.74 41.99
N GLY A 795 -39.48 -39.58 42.08
CA GLY A 795 -38.14 -39.16 42.50
C GLY A 795 -37.55 -38.11 41.56
N HIS A 796 -37.59 -38.35 40.24
CA HIS A 796 -37.10 -37.41 39.22
C HIS A 796 -37.89 -36.10 39.21
N ILE A 797 -39.22 -36.15 39.32
CA ILE A 797 -40.09 -34.98 39.39
C ILE A 797 -39.73 -34.16 40.63
N SER A 798 -39.56 -34.80 41.79
CA SER A 798 -39.17 -34.10 43.03
C SER A 798 -37.75 -33.51 42.98
N HIS A 799 -36.86 -34.07 42.15
CA HIS A 799 -35.52 -33.55 41.90
C HIS A 799 -35.57 -32.35 40.95
N LEU A 800 -36.30 -32.48 39.84
CA LEU A 800 -36.54 -31.41 38.87
C LEU A 800 -37.25 -30.21 39.51
N GLU A 801 -38.22 -30.43 40.40
CA GLU A 801 -38.88 -29.36 41.14
C GLU A 801 -37.91 -28.61 42.06
N ARG A 802 -36.97 -29.32 42.70
CA ARG A 802 -35.91 -28.72 43.52
C ARG A 802 -34.92 -27.92 42.66
N GLU A 803 -34.52 -28.43 41.50
CA GLU A 803 -33.68 -27.69 40.56
C GLU A 803 -34.39 -26.47 39.99
N ILE A 804 -35.68 -26.57 39.63
CA ILE A 804 -36.47 -25.45 39.15
C ILE A 804 -36.59 -24.37 40.24
N GLN A 805 -36.79 -24.76 41.50
CA GLN A 805 -36.77 -23.81 42.61
C GLN A 805 -35.41 -23.14 42.79
N LYS A 806 -34.31 -23.90 42.68
CA LYS A 806 -32.95 -23.36 42.75
C LYS A 806 -32.66 -22.40 41.60
N LEU A 807 -33.02 -22.78 40.38
CA LEU A 807 -32.88 -21.93 39.19
C LEU A 807 -33.74 -20.68 39.29
N ARG A 808 -34.97 -20.75 39.81
CA ARG A 808 -35.80 -19.56 40.06
C ARG A 808 -35.17 -18.63 41.09
N ALA A 809 -34.53 -19.18 42.13
CA ALA A 809 -33.79 -18.39 43.11
C ALA A 809 -32.58 -17.69 42.48
N GLU A 810 -31.80 -18.39 41.65
CA GLU A 810 -30.67 -17.82 40.90
C GLU A 810 -31.12 -16.78 39.86
N LEU A 811 -32.23 -17.01 39.18
CA LEU A 811 -32.78 -16.05 38.22
C LEU A 811 -33.25 -14.78 38.93
N SER A 812 -33.78 -14.90 40.15
CA SER A 812 -34.14 -13.76 40.99
C SER A 812 -32.95 -12.98 41.55
N SER A 813 -31.80 -13.63 41.78
CA SER A 813 -30.57 -12.94 42.20
C SER A 813 -29.90 -12.24 41.01
N LEU A 814 -29.87 -12.89 39.85
CA LEU A 814 -29.42 -12.29 38.59
C LEU A 814 -30.26 -11.07 38.21
N HIS A 815 -31.58 -11.14 38.34
CA HIS A 815 -32.44 -9.99 38.04
C HIS A 815 -32.18 -8.81 38.98
N ARG A 816 -31.91 -9.06 40.26
CA ARG A 816 -31.49 -8.02 41.21
C ARG A 816 -30.14 -7.41 40.85
N ALA A 817 -29.17 -8.23 40.43
CA ALA A 817 -27.87 -7.76 39.96
C ALA A 817 -28.00 -6.92 38.68
N GLN A 818 -28.86 -7.33 37.73
CA GLN A 818 -29.14 -6.58 36.51
C GLN A 818 -29.68 -5.18 36.82
N VAL A 819 -30.67 -5.06 37.71
CA VAL A 819 -31.22 -3.76 38.12
C VAL A 819 -30.15 -2.89 38.78
N GLN A 820 -29.25 -3.48 39.56
CA GLN A 820 -28.14 -2.75 40.18
C GLN A 820 -27.13 -2.22 39.13
N VAL A 821 -26.78 -3.03 38.14
CA VAL A 821 -25.89 -2.64 37.04
C VAL A 821 -26.54 -1.59 36.14
N GLU A 822 -27.83 -1.71 35.83
CA GLU A 822 -28.58 -0.68 35.10
C GLU A 822 -28.59 0.66 35.85
N GLY A 823 -28.71 0.60 37.18
CA GLY A 823 -28.53 1.75 38.07
C GLY A 823 -27.14 2.40 37.91
N GLN A 824 -26.08 1.60 37.99
CA GLN A 824 -24.69 2.06 37.84
C GLN A 824 -24.41 2.62 36.44
N LEU A 825 -24.96 2.00 35.40
CA LEU A 825 -24.83 2.48 34.02
C LEU A 825 -25.53 3.83 33.84
N SER A 826 -26.68 4.03 34.50
CA SER A 826 -27.40 5.31 34.48
C SER A 826 -26.64 6.44 35.19
N SER A 827 -25.89 6.14 36.26
CA SER A 827 -25.01 7.12 36.92
C SER A 827 -23.77 7.41 36.08
N ALA A 828 -23.11 6.39 35.53
CA ALA A 828 -21.95 6.56 34.66
C ALA A 828 -22.27 7.42 33.43
N ARG A 829 -23.44 7.22 32.80
CA ARG A 829 -23.91 8.06 31.69
C ARG A 829 -24.21 9.51 32.07
N ARG A 830 -24.54 9.78 33.34
CA ARG A 830 -24.73 11.16 33.84
C ARG A 830 -23.37 11.82 34.06
N ASP A 831 -22.41 11.08 34.59
CA ASP A 831 -21.05 11.56 34.82
C ASP A 831 -20.31 11.82 33.50
N GLU A 832 -20.46 10.94 32.50
CA GLU A 832 -19.92 11.16 31.15
C GLU A 832 -20.43 12.48 30.54
N ARG A 833 -21.75 12.75 30.67
CA ARG A 833 -22.32 14.01 30.18
C ARG A 833 -21.78 15.21 30.95
N ARG A 834 -21.52 15.09 32.25
CA ARG A 834 -20.93 16.15 33.07
C ARG A 834 -19.48 16.42 32.66
N LEU A 835 -18.68 15.38 32.47
CA LEU A 835 -17.30 15.46 32.02
C LEU A 835 -17.19 16.06 30.62
N ARG A 836 -18.06 15.67 29.67
CA ARG A 836 -18.08 16.29 28.33
C ARG A 836 -18.36 17.79 28.37
N LYS A 837 -19.25 18.26 29.26
CA LYS A 837 -19.49 19.69 29.43
C LYS A 837 -18.26 20.41 30.00
N GLN A 838 -17.56 19.80 30.96
CA GLN A 838 -16.32 20.36 31.50
C GLN A 838 -15.21 20.39 30.45
N GLN A 839 -15.08 19.36 29.62
CA GLN A 839 -14.13 19.31 28.52
C GLN A 839 -14.39 20.43 27.52
N GLN A 840 -15.64 20.63 27.09
CA GLN A 840 -16.00 21.72 26.18
C GLN A 840 -15.68 23.11 26.76
N ALA A 841 -15.92 23.30 28.06
CA ALA A 841 -15.56 24.55 28.74
C ALA A 841 -14.03 24.77 28.78
N LEU A 842 -13.27 23.70 29.03
CA LEU A 842 -11.81 23.77 29.07
C LEU A 842 -11.21 24.03 27.68
N GLU A 843 -11.77 23.42 26.63
CA GLU A 843 -11.37 23.67 25.24
C GLU A 843 -11.63 25.12 24.82
N GLN A 844 -12.75 25.70 25.25
CA GLN A 844 -13.04 27.13 25.03
C GLN A 844 -12.00 28.02 25.74
N GLN A 845 -11.67 27.74 27.01
CA GLN A 845 -10.63 28.48 27.73
C GLN A 845 -9.26 28.35 27.05
N HIS A 846 -8.90 27.15 26.59
CA HIS A 846 -7.64 26.93 25.90
C HIS A 846 -7.58 27.65 24.55
N SER A 847 -8.70 27.73 23.82
CA SER A 847 -8.78 28.50 22.56
C SER A 847 -8.56 30.00 22.79
N LEU A 848 -9.11 30.55 23.88
CA LEU A 848 -8.94 31.96 24.24
C LEU A 848 -7.49 32.25 24.66
N LEU A 849 -6.86 31.36 25.43
CA LEU A 849 -5.45 31.47 25.79
C LEU A 849 -4.54 31.44 24.57
N ARG A 850 -4.86 30.58 23.59
CA ARG A 850 -4.11 30.50 22.33
C ARG A 850 -4.19 31.79 21.52
N GLN A 851 -5.38 32.40 21.43
CA GLN A 851 -5.53 33.71 20.78
C GLN A 851 -4.72 34.80 21.47
N HIS A 852 -4.72 34.85 22.81
CA HIS A 852 -3.89 35.81 23.55
C HIS A 852 -2.39 35.57 23.31
N SER A 853 -1.96 34.31 23.27
CA SER A 853 -0.56 33.96 22.96
C SER A 853 -0.16 34.42 21.55
N GLU A 854 -1.03 34.22 20.55
CA GLU A 854 -0.78 34.65 19.17
C GLU A 854 -0.72 36.18 19.07
N GLN A 855 -1.59 36.91 19.79
CA GLN A 855 -1.54 38.37 19.88
C GLN A 855 -0.26 38.88 20.54
N LEU A 856 0.16 38.26 21.65
CA LEU A 856 1.41 38.60 22.33
C LEU A 856 2.61 38.38 21.40
N GLN A 857 2.63 37.27 20.68
CA GLN A 857 3.73 36.96 19.76
C GLN A 857 3.79 37.94 18.58
N ALA A 858 2.63 38.33 18.03
CA ALA A 858 2.57 39.38 17.02
C ALA A 858 3.12 40.72 17.55
N LEU A 859 2.74 41.12 18.76
CA LEU A 859 3.26 42.32 19.43
C LEU A 859 4.78 42.25 19.65
N TYR A 860 5.30 41.11 20.09
CA TYR A 860 6.74 40.89 20.23
C TYR A 860 7.48 41.04 18.90
N THR A 861 6.95 40.46 17.82
CA THR A 861 7.58 40.58 16.49
C THR A 861 7.54 42.00 15.95
N GLN A 862 6.47 42.76 16.22
CA GLN A 862 6.40 44.17 15.85
C GLN A 862 7.44 45.00 16.61
N LYS A 863 7.57 44.78 17.93
CA LYS A 863 8.55 45.50 18.75
C LYS A 863 10.00 45.15 18.40
N ALA A 864 10.26 43.90 18.02
CA ALA A 864 11.57 43.50 17.53
C ALA A 864 11.94 44.24 16.24
N ARG A 865 11.00 44.41 15.30
CA ARG A 865 11.22 45.19 14.07
C ARG A 865 11.45 46.67 14.34
N GLU A 866 10.68 47.29 15.25
CA GLU A 866 10.89 48.69 15.64
C GLU A 866 12.28 48.90 16.26
N LEU A 867 12.79 47.93 17.04
CA LEU A 867 14.14 47.98 17.61
C LEU A 867 15.23 47.82 16.55
N GLU A 868 15.00 46.97 15.55
CA GLU A 868 15.92 46.75 14.42
C GLU A 868 16.01 48.01 13.53
N GLU A 869 14.88 48.63 13.20
CA GLU A 869 14.85 49.91 12.49
C GLU A 869 15.55 51.05 13.26
N LEU A 870 15.43 51.07 14.59
CA LEU A 870 16.14 52.03 15.44
C LEU A 870 17.65 51.77 15.47
N ALA A 871 18.07 50.51 15.45
CA ALA A 871 19.48 50.13 15.39
C ALA A 871 20.09 50.55 14.04
N ASP A 872 19.40 50.28 12.93
CA ASP A 872 19.82 50.69 11.59
C ASP A 872 19.89 52.22 11.43
N ALA A 873 18.92 52.95 11.99
CA ALA A 873 18.94 54.41 12.01
C ALA A 873 20.11 54.96 12.83
N SER A 874 20.44 54.34 13.96
CA SER A 874 21.60 54.69 14.77
C SER A 874 22.91 54.43 14.03
N GLU A 875 23.02 53.31 13.32
CA GLU A 875 24.22 52.98 12.54
C GLU A 875 24.42 53.97 11.39
N ASN A 876 23.35 54.32 10.67
CA ASN A 876 23.39 55.34 9.64
C ASN A 876 23.85 56.71 10.19
N LEU A 877 23.32 57.17 11.32
CA LEU A 877 23.77 58.42 11.95
C LEU A 877 25.24 58.39 12.42
N LEU A 878 25.73 57.23 12.83
CA LEU A 878 27.14 57.03 13.16
C LEU A 878 28.02 57.12 11.90
N THR A 879 27.58 56.53 10.79
CA THR A 879 28.31 56.63 9.50
C THR A 879 28.32 58.04 8.93
N GLU A 880 27.23 58.81 9.07
CA GLU A 880 27.22 60.22 8.66
C GLU A 880 28.15 61.06 9.53
N ASN A 881 28.21 60.80 10.84
CA ASN A 881 29.16 61.47 11.74
C ASN A 881 30.63 61.12 11.44
N THR A 882 30.93 59.87 11.08
CA THR A 882 32.30 59.50 10.67
C THR A 882 32.68 60.14 9.34
N TRP A 883 31.75 60.21 8.38
CA TRP A 883 31.95 60.95 7.13
C TRP A 883 32.17 62.44 7.36
N LEU A 884 31.41 63.07 8.27
CA LEU A 884 31.62 64.47 8.66
C LEU A 884 33.00 64.68 9.29
N LYS A 885 33.44 63.79 10.18
CA LYS A 885 34.80 63.85 10.77
C LYS A 885 35.90 63.70 9.71
N ILE A 886 35.73 62.80 8.75
CA ILE A 886 36.67 62.64 7.63
C ILE A 886 36.67 63.91 6.77
N LEU A 887 35.50 64.49 6.48
CA LEU A 887 35.40 65.71 5.68
C LEU A 887 36.10 66.90 6.36
N VAL A 888 35.89 67.07 7.67
CA VAL A 888 36.57 68.08 8.50
C VAL A 888 38.07 67.86 8.50
N ALA A 889 38.55 66.62 8.74
CA ALA A 889 39.98 66.30 8.71
C ALA A 889 40.61 66.48 7.31
N THR A 890 39.83 66.30 6.25
CA THR A 890 40.27 66.49 4.85
C THR A 890 40.32 67.99 4.50
N MET A 891 39.41 68.79 5.04
CA MET A 891 39.48 70.25 4.93
C MET A 891 40.63 70.84 5.77
N GLU A 892 40.88 70.30 6.97
CA GLU A 892 42.03 70.65 7.80
C GLU A 892 43.36 70.31 7.11
N ARG A 893 43.48 69.13 6.50
CA ARG A 893 44.66 68.78 5.66
C ARG A 893 44.80 69.63 4.40
N LYS A 894 43.70 70.14 3.82
CA LYS A 894 43.77 71.08 2.69
C LYS A 894 44.13 72.50 3.14
N LEU A 895 43.94 72.85 4.41
CA LEU A 895 44.38 74.11 5.00
C LEU A 895 45.83 74.05 5.51
N GLN A 896 46.39 72.86 5.70
CA GLN A 896 47.76 72.64 6.16
C GLN A 896 48.55 71.80 5.16
N GLY A 897 49.01 72.45 4.10
CA GLY A 897 50.01 71.93 3.19
C GLY A 897 50.99 73.01 2.77
N GLN A 898 52.03 73.24 3.58
CA GLN A 898 53.36 73.56 3.08
C GLN A 898 54.44 73.14 4.10
N ASP A 899 55.40 72.34 3.61
CA ASP A 899 56.70 71.92 4.17
C ASP A 899 56.69 71.05 5.45
N GLY A 900 57.51 70.00 5.62
CA GLY A 900 58.70 69.51 4.92
C GLY A 900 59.18 68.21 5.61
N ALA A 901 60.17 67.55 5.00
CA ALA A 901 60.65 66.18 5.21
C ALA A 901 61.36 65.87 6.56
N GLU A 902 61.37 64.59 6.98
CA GLU A 902 62.57 63.71 7.15
C GLU A 902 62.28 62.41 7.96
N ASP A 903 62.90 61.32 7.53
CA ASP A 903 63.04 59.94 8.11
C ASP A 903 64.39 59.85 8.91
N PRO A 904 64.88 58.74 9.56
CA PRO A 904 64.33 57.40 9.87
C PRO A 904 64.68 56.77 11.29
N ALA A 905 63.92 55.71 11.69
CA ALA A 905 64.28 54.45 12.45
C ALA A 905 65.01 54.44 13.84
N PRO A 906 65.12 53.30 14.58
CA PRO A 906 64.17 52.20 14.95
C PRO A 906 64.24 51.79 16.47
N LEU A 907 63.32 50.94 16.98
CA LEU A 907 63.59 49.78 17.90
C LEU A 907 62.33 49.09 18.49
N ARG A 908 62.41 47.75 18.46
CA ARG A 908 61.73 46.60 19.11
C ARG A 908 60.66 46.72 20.23
N GLU A 909 59.72 45.76 20.10
CA GLU A 909 59.07 44.85 21.08
C GLU A 909 58.46 45.40 22.40
N ALA A 910 57.15 45.14 22.61
CA ALA A 910 56.60 44.39 23.75
C ALA A 910 55.05 44.39 23.76
N HIS A 911 54.47 43.31 24.29
CA HIS A 911 53.03 43.10 24.59
C HIS A 911 52.37 44.20 25.43
N PRO A 912 51.02 44.20 25.50
CA PRO A 912 50.42 44.15 26.84
C PRO A 912 49.23 43.20 27.00
N ASP A 913 49.18 42.63 28.21
CA ASP A 913 48.07 41.90 28.83
C ASP A 913 46.99 42.84 29.41
N HIS A 914 45.84 42.23 29.72
CA HIS A 914 44.52 42.67 30.20
C HIS A 914 44.39 43.82 31.23
N PRO A 915 43.17 44.39 31.37
CA PRO A 915 42.37 44.03 32.56
C PRO A 915 40.84 43.89 32.35
N GLU A 916 40.26 43.08 33.26
CA GLU A 916 38.87 42.91 33.76
C GLU A 916 37.66 43.64 33.14
N PRO A 917 36.46 43.06 33.34
CA PRO A 917 35.48 43.83 34.11
C PRO A 917 34.78 43.07 35.24
N ALA A 918 34.51 43.83 36.31
CA ALA A 918 33.79 43.46 37.51
C ALA A 918 32.27 43.68 37.40
N SER A 919 31.52 42.70 37.93
CA SER A 919 30.29 42.78 38.75
C SER A 919 29.16 43.76 38.43
N VAL A 920 27.93 43.24 38.23
CA VAL A 920 26.63 43.82 38.68
C VAL A 920 25.65 42.65 39.01
N PRO A 921 24.73 42.76 40.01
CA PRO A 921 24.50 41.70 41.03
C PRO A 921 23.20 40.87 40.97
N LEU A 922 23.26 39.77 41.75
CA LEU A 922 22.27 38.95 42.49
C LEU A 922 20.74 39.26 42.47
N LEU A 923 19.97 38.21 42.10
CA LEU A 923 18.89 37.46 42.81
C LEU A 923 17.80 38.21 43.64
N PRO A 924 16.54 37.71 43.82
CA PRO A 924 16.15 36.30 44.05
C PRO A 924 14.85 35.89 43.30
N GLY A 925 14.28 34.68 43.33
CA GLY A 925 14.45 33.45 44.09
C GLY A 925 13.22 32.56 43.77
N GLY A 926 13.36 31.24 43.82
CA GLY A 926 12.26 30.33 43.50
C GLY A 926 12.73 28.89 43.25
N THR A 927 13.41 28.35 44.26
CA THR A 927 13.92 26.98 44.41
C THR A 927 13.00 25.86 43.91
N PRO A 928 13.56 24.85 43.22
CA PRO A 928 13.05 23.49 43.18
C PRO A 928 13.70 22.63 44.27
N LEU A 929 12.97 21.65 44.82
CA LEU A 929 13.47 20.46 45.54
C LEU A 929 12.25 19.57 45.85
N PRO A 930 12.40 18.25 46.12
CA PRO A 930 13.51 17.37 45.80
C PRO A 930 13.07 16.00 45.22
N SER A 931 14.02 15.32 44.60
CA SER A 931 14.10 13.86 44.54
C SER A 931 14.48 13.29 45.90
N ASN A 932 13.96 12.11 46.29
CA ASN A 932 14.81 10.99 46.76
C ASN A 932 14.03 9.73 47.16
N ALA A 933 14.69 8.60 46.84
CA ALA A 933 14.71 7.30 47.53
C ALA A 933 13.41 6.47 47.50
N SER A 934 13.39 5.15 47.32
CA SER A 934 14.42 4.11 47.23
C SER A 934 13.69 2.77 46.97
N SER A 935 14.32 1.89 46.18
CA SER A 935 14.33 0.40 46.23
C SER A 935 13.11 -0.39 46.76
N LEU A 936 12.65 -1.36 45.95
CA LEU A 936 12.85 -2.80 46.22
C LEU A 936 12.36 -3.68 45.06
N LEU A 937 13.11 -4.75 44.84
CA LEU A 937 12.95 -5.82 43.86
C LEU A 937 11.70 -6.68 44.12
N ALA A 938 11.10 -7.18 43.04
CA ALA A 938 10.84 -8.62 42.78
C ALA A 938 9.54 -8.84 41.99
N SER A 939 9.67 -9.60 40.90
CA SER A 939 8.79 -10.68 40.46
C SER A 939 7.29 -10.56 40.74
N GLU A 940 6.46 -10.49 39.69
CA GLU A 940 5.48 -11.57 39.42
C GLU A 940 4.69 -11.37 38.13
N ARG A 941 4.58 -12.47 37.37
CA ARG A 941 3.54 -12.72 36.37
C ARG A 941 2.16 -12.57 37.00
N LYS A 942 1.19 -11.98 36.28
CA LYS A 942 -0.08 -12.64 35.85
C LYS A 942 -1.15 -11.61 35.46
N ASN A 943 -1.83 -11.95 34.36
CA ASN A 943 -3.26 -11.78 34.10
C ASN A 943 -3.94 -10.47 34.52
N GLU A 944 -4.36 -9.68 33.53
CA GLU A 944 -5.65 -9.01 33.64
C GLU A 944 -6.54 -9.31 32.43
N ASN A 945 -7.65 -9.96 32.78
CA ASN A 945 -8.84 -10.15 31.98
C ASN A 945 -9.35 -8.80 31.50
N ARG A 946 -9.58 -8.71 30.18
CA ARG A 946 -10.52 -7.75 29.63
C ARG A 946 -11.85 -8.46 29.42
N THR A 947 -12.72 -8.30 30.41
CA THR A 947 -14.17 -8.25 30.22
C THR A 947 -14.56 -6.79 29.94
N ASP A 948 -15.52 -6.67 29.01
CA ASP A 948 -16.26 -5.50 28.52
C ASP A 948 -15.67 -4.67 27.36
#